data_AF-A0A522Q8J7-F1
#
_entry.id   AF-A0A522Q8J7-F1
#
_cell.length_a   1.000
_cell.length_b   1.000
_cell.length_c   1.000
_cell.angle_alpha   90.00
_cell.angle_beta   90.00
_cell.angle_gamma   90.00
#
_symmetry.space_group_name_H-M   'P 1'
#
loop_
_entity.id
_entity.type
_entity.pdbx_description
1 polymer ?
#
loop_
_entity_poly.entity_id
_entity_poly.type
_entity_poly.pdbx_seq_one_letter_code
_entity_poly.pdbx_strand_id
1 'polypeptide(L)'
;TTIAQLAAASPAGRPKGMAEKTFMNLQAQAALQHRQRQSRANGDGVTCFYDLIDHEPGTGLEALPVPDEGDVFFDMEGDPLYAADHGLEYLFGVYVPADDSYKAFWARSDRDERKAFEGLVDFLEDRRARFPRMHVYHYAPYEKTALCRLMGQYNSRQDVIDAYLRQGVFVDLFAVVRQALRISQPKYSIKMLEPFYGLERKTDVRRGDESIVIFEAWLASGDDALLTDIERYNEDDCRSTYRLREWLLERRRELAGRLRRELPWCVPSEISEAAEEEPSELQQLARRLLDGVPEPLSLAQFRALGGEQRVRWLLGHMLEYHRREEKPAWWKYFERIQNPDQLTEFDSEAIGDLQWRQDIHPLKVSPMDRNLVYTYEFPDQEYNLGASRPWCPHTKSSAGEIRSIDPDARRLQIKLNGKLNPEELRALIPGPPIRNAGQRDAVRRAAEAYERQDLEQQLPAVYDLLIAALPRLSDRTRGTVVQPPQVSAAAISAVVQKLAGGYLFIQGPPGTGKSTKAASVVVDLLDAGKRVGVMSRSHKAIHNLLGKAEKEAARRGTTFRGIYKYSEFAEDSRYQSPLPASMVVNTKDAADVTTAAHDLVAGTAWLFAKVELAQSFDYLFIDEAGQVSLADAVACAQAARNVVLIGDPLQLAQVS
;
A
#
# COMPACT_ATOMS: atom_id res chain seq x y z
N THR A 1 -14.78 22.03 -31.97
CA THR A 1 -16.06 22.46 -31.38
C THR A 1 -15.78 23.41 -30.24
N THR A 2 -16.34 24.62 -30.24
CA THR A 2 -16.24 25.55 -29.09
C THR A 2 -17.19 25.14 -27.97
N ILE A 3 -16.99 25.63 -26.75
CA ILE A 3 -17.91 25.38 -25.61
C ILE A 3 -19.35 25.79 -25.96
N ALA A 4 -19.54 26.92 -26.65
CA ALA A 4 -20.85 27.38 -27.09
C ALA A 4 -21.49 26.42 -28.13
N GLN A 5 -20.70 25.93 -29.08
CA GLN A 5 -21.18 24.96 -30.07
C GLN A 5 -21.54 23.62 -29.43
N LEU A 6 -20.77 23.17 -28.44
CA LEU A 6 -21.05 21.92 -27.72
C LEU A 6 -22.30 22.03 -26.85
N ALA A 7 -22.47 23.16 -26.16
CA ALA A 7 -23.68 23.44 -25.36
C ALA A 7 -24.96 23.35 -26.20
N ALA A 8 -24.93 23.87 -27.44
CA ALA A 8 -26.08 23.92 -28.35
C ALA A 8 -26.22 22.68 -29.27
N ALA A 9 -25.36 21.67 -29.14
CA ALA A 9 -25.36 20.52 -30.03
C ALA A 9 -26.62 19.64 -29.83
N SER A 10 -27.20 19.08 -30.90
CA SER A 10 -28.26 18.08 -30.74
C SER A 10 -27.66 16.69 -30.43
N PRO A 11 -28.43 15.74 -29.85
CA PRO A 11 -27.98 14.36 -29.68
C PRO A 11 -27.53 13.69 -30.99
N ALA A 12 -28.07 14.14 -32.13
CA ALA A 12 -27.66 13.68 -33.46
C ALA A 12 -26.26 14.18 -33.89
N GLY A 13 -25.72 15.22 -33.23
CA GLY A 13 -24.37 15.72 -33.42
C GLY A 13 -23.29 14.97 -32.64
N ARG A 14 -23.65 13.87 -31.96
CA ARG A 14 -22.73 13.02 -31.19
C ARG A 14 -21.66 12.39 -32.11
N PRO A 15 -20.37 12.49 -31.77
CA PRO A 15 -19.30 11.82 -32.52
C PRO A 15 -19.49 10.29 -32.58
N LYS A 16 -19.20 9.70 -33.74
CA LYS A 16 -19.25 8.24 -33.93
C LYS A 16 -18.22 7.57 -33.02
N GLY A 17 -18.67 6.60 -32.20
CA GLY A 17 -17.82 5.91 -31.21
C GLY A 17 -17.83 6.50 -29.80
N MET A 18 -18.46 7.66 -29.57
CA MET A 18 -18.64 8.21 -28.22
C MET A 18 -19.94 7.71 -27.60
N ALA A 19 -19.91 7.22 -26.35
CA ALA A 19 -21.13 6.82 -25.66
C ALA A 19 -22.10 8.00 -25.48
N GLU A 20 -23.41 7.73 -25.57
CA GLU A 20 -24.45 8.76 -25.47
C GLU A 20 -24.42 9.49 -24.13
N LYS A 21 -24.30 8.74 -23.02
CA LYS A 21 -24.16 9.28 -21.66
C LYS A 21 -22.97 10.25 -21.55
N THR A 22 -21.82 9.88 -22.11
CA THR A 22 -20.62 10.73 -22.13
C THR A 22 -20.85 12.02 -22.91
N PHE A 23 -21.47 11.94 -24.09
CA PHE A 23 -21.78 13.12 -24.89
C PHE A 23 -22.75 14.07 -24.19
N MET A 24 -23.83 13.54 -23.59
CA MET A 24 -24.79 14.33 -22.81
C MET A 24 -24.14 15.00 -21.60
N ASN A 25 -23.25 14.31 -20.90
CA ASN A 25 -22.51 14.88 -19.77
C ASN A 25 -21.61 16.05 -20.20
N LEU A 26 -20.87 15.89 -21.30
CA LEU A 26 -20.02 16.95 -21.85
C LEU A 26 -20.84 18.15 -22.35
N GLN A 27 -21.99 17.89 -22.97
CA GLN A 27 -22.91 18.94 -23.41
C GLN A 27 -23.43 19.75 -22.21
N ALA A 28 -23.91 19.08 -21.15
CA ALA A 28 -24.44 19.74 -19.97
C ALA A 28 -23.36 20.58 -19.25
N GLN A 29 -22.13 20.06 -19.18
CA GLN A 29 -20.97 20.81 -18.67
C GLN A 29 -20.70 22.08 -19.49
N ALA A 30 -20.71 21.94 -20.82
CA ALA A 30 -20.50 23.06 -21.74
C ALA A 30 -21.61 24.12 -21.60
N ALA A 31 -22.86 23.70 -21.37
CA ALA A 31 -23.99 24.61 -21.16
C ALA A 31 -23.82 25.49 -19.92
N LEU A 32 -23.43 24.91 -18.78
CA LEU A 32 -23.16 25.66 -17.54
C LEU A 32 -22.00 26.66 -17.71
N GLN A 33 -20.90 26.22 -18.32
CA GLN A 33 -19.74 27.08 -18.60
C GLN A 33 -20.08 28.21 -19.56
N HIS A 34 -20.90 27.93 -20.58
CA HIS A 34 -21.37 28.96 -21.51
C HIS A 34 -22.25 29.99 -20.82
N ARG A 35 -23.18 29.54 -19.98
CA ARG A 35 -24.07 30.41 -19.19
C ARG A 35 -23.29 31.35 -18.27
N GLN A 36 -22.26 30.85 -17.58
CA GLN A 36 -21.38 31.69 -16.76
C GLN A 36 -20.64 32.74 -17.59
N ARG A 37 -20.13 32.37 -18.78
CA ARG A 37 -19.46 33.32 -19.68
C ARG A 37 -20.41 34.42 -20.16
N GLN A 38 -21.67 34.08 -20.46
CA GLN A 38 -22.69 35.04 -20.86
C GLN A 38 -23.04 36.01 -19.73
N SER A 39 -23.24 35.51 -18.50
CA SER A 39 -23.49 36.38 -17.33
C SER A 39 -22.36 37.38 -17.09
N ARG A 40 -21.09 36.96 -17.24
CA ARG A 40 -19.93 37.88 -17.18
C ARG A 40 -19.94 38.92 -18.29
N ALA A 41 -20.31 38.53 -19.51
CA ALA A 41 -20.36 39.45 -20.66
C ALA A 41 -21.50 40.49 -20.54
N ASN A 42 -22.59 40.14 -19.85
CA ASN A 42 -23.76 40.99 -19.68
C ASN A 42 -23.64 41.99 -18.51
N GLY A 43 -22.59 41.90 -17.69
CA GLY A 43 -22.37 42.79 -16.55
C GLY A 43 -23.13 42.41 -15.27
N ASP A 44 -23.75 41.24 -15.22
CA ASP A 44 -24.56 40.75 -14.08
C ASP A 44 -23.71 40.27 -12.87
N GLY A 45 -22.41 40.56 -12.84
CA GLY A 45 -21.47 39.97 -11.90
C GLY A 45 -21.07 38.53 -12.24
N VAL A 46 -20.18 37.92 -11.46
CA VAL A 46 -19.76 36.52 -11.65
C VAL A 46 -20.82 35.59 -11.04
N THR A 47 -21.92 35.36 -11.74
CA THR A 47 -22.89 34.35 -11.33
C THR A 47 -22.34 32.95 -11.61
N CYS A 48 -22.17 32.14 -10.58
CA CYS A 48 -21.77 30.73 -10.71
C CYS A 48 -23.00 29.83 -10.78
N PHE A 49 -22.98 28.83 -11.65
CA PHE A 49 -24.13 27.93 -11.89
C PHE A 49 -23.76 26.48 -11.58
N TYR A 50 -24.70 25.72 -11.04
CA TYR A 50 -24.54 24.30 -10.76
C TYR A 50 -25.80 23.52 -11.16
N ASP A 51 -25.63 22.23 -11.44
CA ASP A 51 -26.71 21.25 -11.55
C ASP A 51 -26.48 20.14 -10.53
N LEU A 52 -27.58 19.64 -9.94
CA LEU A 52 -27.57 18.43 -9.12
C LEU A 52 -27.68 17.19 -10.00
N ILE A 53 -26.69 16.31 -9.91
CA ILE A 53 -26.59 15.06 -10.66
C ILE A 53 -27.27 13.94 -9.85
N ASP A 54 -28.04 13.12 -10.54
CA ASP A 54 -28.57 11.88 -9.95
C ASP A 54 -27.41 10.90 -9.72
N HIS A 55 -27.34 10.35 -8.52
CA HIS A 55 -26.25 9.49 -8.06
C HIS A 55 -26.78 8.13 -7.61
N GLU A 56 -25.89 7.14 -7.54
CA GLU A 56 -26.23 5.82 -7.00
C GLU A 56 -26.54 5.92 -5.50
N PRO A 57 -27.46 5.09 -4.96
CA PRO A 57 -27.75 5.09 -3.53
C PRO A 57 -26.48 4.98 -2.66
N GLY A 58 -26.36 5.84 -1.65
CA GLY A 58 -25.20 5.90 -0.75
C GLY A 58 -23.97 6.67 -1.26
N THR A 59 -24.03 7.28 -2.45
CA THR A 59 -22.97 8.15 -3.00
C THR A 59 -23.40 9.62 -3.05
N GLY A 60 -22.53 10.53 -3.47
CA GLY A 60 -22.85 11.95 -3.63
C GLY A 60 -23.40 12.57 -2.34
N LEU A 61 -24.58 13.21 -2.41
CA LEU A 61 -25.18 13.85 -1.23
C LEU A 61 -25.67 12.83 -0.20
N GLU A 62 -25.92 11.56 -0.58
CA GLU A 62 -26.23 10.47 0.34
C GLU A 62 -25.02 9.98 1.16
N ALA A 63 -23.79 10.32 0.73
CA ALA A 63 -22.56 10.00 1.47
C ALA A 63 -22.28 10.95 2.66
N LEU A 64 -23.06 12.04 2.80
CA LEU A 64 -22.93 12.93 3.96
C LEU A 64 -23.52 12.27 5.22
N PRO A 65 -22.83 12.30 6.36
CA PRO A 65 -23.38 11.85 7.64
C PRO A 65 -24.27 12.93 8.26
N VAL A 66 -24.99 12.55 9.32
CA VAL A 66 -25.75 13.50 10.14
C VAL A 66 -24.77 14.46 10.82
N PRO A 67 -24.95 15.78 10.71
CA PRO A 67 -24.09 16.74 11.40
C PRO A 67 -24.14 16.58 12.92
N ASP A 68 -23.01 16.80 13.58
CA ASP A 68 -22.85 16.74 15.03
C ASP A 68 -22.11 17.99 15.55
N GLU A 69 -22.39 18.41 16.78
CA GLU A 69 -21.72 19.58 17.39
C GLU A 69 -20.21 19.34 17.59
N GLY A 70 -19.81 18.07 17.68
CA GLY A 70 -18.41 17.69 17.74
C GLY A 70 -17.65 17.78 16.42
N ASP A 71 -18.31 18.00 15.28
CA ASP A 71 -17.67 18.00 13.96
C ASP A 71 -16.51 19.00 13.86
N VAL A 72 -15.46 18.60 13.14
CA VAL A 72 -14.29 19.44 12.88
C VAL A 72 -13.89 19.43 11.41
N PHE A 73 -13.19 20.47 10.98
CA PHE A 73 -12.78 20.70 9.60
C PHE A 73 -11.27 20.78 9.55
N PHE A 74 -10.68 19.83 8.85
CA PHE A 74 -9.25 19.56 8.86
C PHE A 74 -8.63 19.88 7.50
N ASP A 75 -7.48 20.54 7.56
CA ASP A 75 -6.59 20.78 6.43
C ASP A 75 -5.14 20.68 6.91
N MET A 76 -4.20 20.43 6.01
CA MET A 76 -2.79 20.34 6.36
C MET A 76 -1.87 20.79 5.24
N GLU A 77 -0.69 21.26 5.63
CA GLU A 77 0.34 21.73 4.73
C GLU A 77 1.61 20.90 4.89
N GLY A 78 2.24 20.58 3.76
CA GLY A 78 3.46 19.80 3.72
C GLY A 78 4.41 20.23 2.62
N ASP A 79 5.69 19.95 2.85
CA ASP A 79 6.77 20.20 1.92
C ASP A 79 7.36 18.85 1.46
N PRO A 80 7.05 18.40 0.23
CA PRO A 80 7.59 17.16 -0.31
C PRO A 80 9.09 17.23 -0.63
N LEU A 81 9.72 18.40 -0.57
CA LEU A 81 11.12 18.64 -0.91
C LEU A 81 12.03 18.88 0.30
N TYR A 82 11.48 18.80 1.52
CA TYR A 82 12.19 19.07 2.77
C TYR A 82 13.52 18.29 2.90
N ALA A 83 13.53 17.01 2.53
CA ALA A 83 14.74 16.18 2.49
C ALA A 83 14.85 15.38 1.18
N ALA A 84 16.05 14.89 0.89
CA ALA A 84 16.33 14.18 -0.36
C ALA A 84 15.56 12.85 -0.51
N ASP A 85 15.15 12.26 0.60
CA ASP A 85 14.50 10.94 0.68
C ASP A 85 13.08 10.97 1.28
N HIS A 86 12.62 12.12 1.81
CA HIS A 86 11.27 12.28 2.36
C HIS A 86 10.85 13.77 2.48
N GLY A 87 9.54 14.00 2.61
CA GLY A 87 8.97 15.33 2.88
C GLY A 87 8.63 15.55 4.36
N LEU A 88 8.11 16.74 4.68
CA LEU A 88 7.68 17.15 6.02
C LEU A 88 6.29 17.78 5.97
N GLU A 89 5.31 17.22 6.68
CA GLU A 89 4.03 17.85 6.99
C GLU A 89 4.24 18.84 8.14
N TYR A 90 4.30 20.12 7.81
CA TYR A 90 4.74 21.16 8.74
C TYR A 90 3.60 21.85 9.50
N LEU A 91 2.34 21.77 9.02
CA LEU A 91 1.18 22.33 9.69
C LEU A 91 -0.03 21.41 9.57
N PHE A 92 -0.66 21.12 10.71
CA PHE A 92 -1.95 20.43 10.81
C PHE A 92 -2.96 21.40 11.42
N GLY A 93 -3.95 21.84 10.65
CA GLY A 93 -4.94 22.81 11.11
C GLY A 93 -6.32 22.21 11.28
N VAL A 94 -7.00 22.59 12.36
CA VAL A 94 -8.36 22.14 12.64
C VAL A 94 -9.22 23.33 13.02
N TYR A 95 -10.28 23.55 12.25
CA TYR A 95 -11.35 24.47 12.60
C TYR A 95 -12.49 23.75 13.32
N VAL A 96 -12.93 24.33 14.43
CA VAL A 96 -13.97 23.84 15.32
C VAL A 96 -15.15 24.82 15.31
N PRO A 97 -16.23 24.54 14.57
CA PRO A 97 -17.32 25.51 14.42
C PRO A 97 -18.08 25.81 15.71
N ALA A 98 -18.25 24.81 16.59
CA ALA A 98 -18.98 24.97 17.85
C ALA A 98 -18.35 26.02 18.78
N ASP A 99 -17.01 26.16 18.70
CA ASP A 99 -16.23 27.06 19.53
C ASP A 99 -15.74 28.30 18.74
N ASP A 100 -16.09 28.40 17.44
CA ASP A 100 -15.50 29.33 16.44
C ASP A 100 -13.97 29.48 16.60
N SER A 101 -13.29 28.34 16.74
CA SER A 101 -11.86 28.31 17.07
C SER A 101 -11.06 27.52 16.05
N TYR A 102 -9.82 27.94 15.83
CA TYR A 102 -8.85 27.25 15.00
C TYR A 102 -7.68 26.78 15.87
N LYS A 103 -7.20 25.57 15.61
CA LYS A 103 -6.08 24.96 16.33
C LYS A 103 -5.04 24.47 15.32
N ALA A 104 -3.81 24.94 15.47
CA ALA A 104 -2.65 24.53 14.69
C ALA A 104 -1.73 23.61 15.49
N PHE A 105 -1.21 22.58 14.83
CA PHE A 105 -0.09 21.77 15.30
C PHE A 105 1.07 21.93 14.31
N TRP A 106 2.18 22.48 14.78
CA TRP A 106 3.33 22.83 13.95
C TRP A 106 4.45 21.82 14.05
N ALA A 107 5.12 21.58 12.92
CA ALA A 107 6.32 20.78 12.83
C ALA A 107 7.44 21.54 12.09
N ARG A 108 8.62 21.55 12.70
CA ARG A 108 9.83 22.23 12.21
C ARG A 108 10.99 21.27 11.97
N SER A 109 10.75 19.98 12.24
CA SER A 109 11.69 18.87 12.14
C SER A 109 10.88 17.57 12.17
N ASP A 110 11.47 16.45 11.77
CA ASP A 110 10.84 15.11 11.83
C ASP A 110 10.34 14.77 13.25
N ARG A 111 11.09 15.21 14.26
CA ARG A 111 10.69 15.02 15.66
C ARG A 111 9.43 15.81 16.00
N ASP A 112 9.31 17.01 15.46
CA ASP A 112 8.13 17.84 15.69
C ASP A 112 6.95 17.38 14.83
N GLU A 113 7.18 16.80 13.65
CA GLU A 113 6.13 16.17 12.82
C GLU A 113 5.48 15.01 13.57
N ARG A 114 6.28 14.13 14.20
CA ARG A 114 5.75 13.08 15.07
C ARG A 114 4.86 13.65 16.17
N LYS A 115 5.30 14.71 16.86
CA LYS A 115 4.53 15.33 17.95
C LYS A 115 3.27 16.04 17.45
N ALA A 116 3.34 16.70 16.30
CA ALA A 116 2.22 17.41 15.71
C ALA A 116 1.14 16.41 15.27
N PHE A 117 1.54 15.32 14.62
CA PHE A 117 0.68 14.20 14.29
C PHE A 117 0.04 13.57 15.54
N GLU A 118 0.84 13.21 16.55
CA GLU A 118 0.33 12.63 17.80
C GLU A 118 -0.63 13.60 18.51
N GLY A 119 -0.28 14.88 18.58
CA GLY A 119 -1.09 15.92 19.20
C GLY A 119 -2.41 16.19 18.48
N LEU A 120 -2.44 16.13 17.15
CA LEU A 120 -3.67 16.20 16.36
C LEU A 120 -4.56 15.02 16.70
N VAL A 121 -4.04 13.79 16.66
CA VAL A 121 -4.84 12.59 16.89
C VAL A 121 -5.38 12.54 18.32
N ASP A 122 -4.56 12.90 19.31
CA ASP A 122 -4.97 13.00 20.72
C ASP A 122 -6.10 14.03 20.89
N PHE A 123 -6.00 15.18 20.22
CA PHE A 123 -7.07 16.18 20.24
C PHE A 123 -8.38 15.65 19.64
N LEU A 124 -8.30 14.91 18.53
CA LEU A 124 -9.47 14.30 17.91
C LEU A 124 -10.09 13.23 18.81
N GLU A 125 -9.28 12.41 19.48
CA GLU A 125 -9.73 11.38 20.42
C GLU A 125 -10.45 11.99 21.64
N ASP A 126 -9.86 13.00 22.27
CA ASP A 126 -10.47 13.76 23.38
C ASP A 126 -11.80 14.41 22.98
N ARG A 127 -11.91 14.83 21.73
CA ARG A 127 -13.15 15.40 21.19
C ARG A 127 -14.18 14.30 20.92
N ARG A 128 -13.77 13.19 20.31
CA ARG A 128 -14.63 12.03 20.01
C ARG A 128 -15.21 11.40 21.27
N ALA A 129 -14.44 11.36 22.36
CA ALA A 129 -14.91 10.89 23.66
C ALA A 129 -16.10 11.72 24.18
N ARG A 130 -16.13 13.03 23.89
CA ARG A 130 -17.24 13.93 24.25
C ARG A 130 -18.37 13.92 23.22
N PHE A 131 -18.04 13.69 21.96
CA PHE A 131 -18.97 13.70 20.84
C PHE A 131 -18.87 12.41 20.02
N PRO A 132 -19.47 11.29 20.47
CA PRO A 132 -19.33 9.97 19.84
C PRO A 132 -19.94 9.83 18.44
N ARG A 133 -20.51 10.90 17.87
CA ARG A 133 -20.97 10.95 16.47
C ARG A 133 -20.29 12.04 15.63
N MET A 134 -19.27 12.71 16.16
CA MET A 134 -18.49 13.67 15.38
C MET A 134 -17.79 13.04 14.18
N HIS A 135 -17.62 13.85 13.13
CA HIS A 135 -16.84 13.54 11.94
C HIS A 135 -15.71 14.56 11.76
N VAL A 136 -14.70 14.15 11.00
CA VAL A 136 -13.57 14.98 10.57
C VAL A 136 -13.71 15.20 9.07
N TYR A 137 -14.15 16.39 8.68
CA TYR A 137 -14.33 16.75 7.28
C TYR A 137 -13.01 17.27 6.71
N HIS A 138 -12.66 16.81 5.51
CA HIS A 138 -11.51 17.28 4.77
C HIS A 138 -11.90 17.45 3.29
N TYR A 139 -11.13 18.25 2.55
CA TYR A 139 -11.51 18.55 1.18
C TYR A 139 -11.05 17.48 0.21
N ALA A 140 -9.85 16.90 0.34
CA ALA A 140 -9.28 16.04 -0.68
C ALA A 140 -8.69 14.72 -0.10
N PRO A 141 -8.38 13.71 -0.93
CA PRO A 141 -7.79 12.46 -0.44
C PRO A 141 -6.42 12.61 0.23
N TYR A 142 -5.73 13.73 0.00
CA TYR A 142 -4.37 13.99 0.48
C TYR A 142 -4.29 13.91 2.01
N GLU A 143 -5.13 14.67 2.72
CA GLU A 143 -5.16 14.73 4.18
C GLU A 143 -5.22 13.34 4.83
N LYS A 144 -6.19 12.52 4.40
CA LYS A 144 -6.36 11.15 4.88
C LYS A 144 -5.15 10.28 4.55
N THR A 145 -4.59 10.41 3.34
CA THR A 145 -3.41 9.66 2.89
C THR A 145 -2.17 10.01 3.71
N ALA A 146 -1.97 11.29 4.00
CA ALA A 146 -0.86 11.79 4.80
C ALA A 146 -0.96 11.28 6.25
N LEU A 147 -2.14 11.36 6.89
CA LEU A 147 -2.33 10.80 8.25
C LEU A 147 -2.03 9.30 8.30
N CYS A 148 -2.47 8.55 7.29
CA CYS A 148 -2.19 7.12 7.18
C CYS A 148 -0.67 6.85 7.02
N ARG A 149 0.02 7.65 6.19
CA ARG A 149 1.47 7.58 6.01
C ARG A 149 2.22 7.86 7.31
N LEU A 150 1.89 8.95 8.01
CA LEU A 150 2.51 9.36 9.27
C LEU A 150 2.28 8.33 10.38
N MET A 151 1.08 7.77 10.47
CA MET A 151 0.74 6.68 11.39
C MET A 151 1.62 5.44 11.16
N GLY A 152 1.92 5.12 9.89
CA GLY A 152 2.83 4.04 9.51
C GLY A 152 4.30 4.37 9.83
N GLN A 153 4.76 5.54 9.39
CA GLN A 153 6.13 6.04 9.55
C GLN A 153 6.54 6.16 11.03
N TYR A 154 5.69 6.76 11.86
CA TYR A 154 5.97 6.96 13.29
C TYR A 154 5.57 5.79 14.18
N ASN A 155 4.91 4.77 13.61
CA ASN A 155 4.40 3.63 14.36
C ASN A 155 3.59 4.04 15.61
N SER A 156 2.79 5.10 15.48
CA SER A 156 2.06 5.74 16.59
C SER A 156 0.59 5.94 16.24
N ARG A 157 -0.28 5.92 17.27
CA ARG A 157 -1.75 6.08 17.17
C ARG A 157 -2.46 5.20 16.13
N GLN A 158 -1.91 4.02 15.89
CA GLN A 158 -2.40 3.11 14.84
C GLN A 158 -3.84 2.66 15.02
N ASP A 159 -4.18 2.23 16.23
CA ASP A 159 -5.51 1.69 16.51
C ASP A 159 -6.59 2.78 16.36
N VAL A 160 -6.27 4.04 16.71
CA VAL A 160 -7.16 5.20 16.59
C VAL A 160 -7.43 5.54 15.12
N ILE A 161 -6.38 5.69 14.31
CA ILE A 161 -6.55 5.98 12.87
C ILE A 161 -7.27 4.83 12.15
N ASP A 162 -6.90 3.57 12.42
CA ASP A 162 -7.59 2.40 11.84
C ASP A 162 -9.07 2.36 12.25
N ALA A 163 -9.40 2.72 13.50
CA ALA A 163 -10.78 2.82 13.96
C ALA A 163 -11.53 3.93 13.21
N TYR A 164 -10.94 5.12 13.06
CA TYR A 164 -11.56 6.25 12.36
C TYR A 164 -11.82 5.95 10.89
N LEU A 165 -10.89 5.26 10.22
CA LEU A 165 -11.06 4.79 8.85
C LEU A 165 -12.20 3.77 8.71
N ARG A 166 -12.25 2.78 9.61
CA ARG A 166 -13.31 1.75 9.62
C ARG A 166 -14.69 2.33 9.93
N GLN A 167 -14.75 3.27 10.86
CA GLN A 167 -15.97 3.95 11.31
C GLN A 167 -16.40 5.08 10.36
N GLY A 168 -15.65 5.37 9.29
CA GLY A 168 -16.01 6.47 8.38
C GLY A 168 -16.03 7.84 9.07
N VAL A 169 -15.18 8.05 10.08
CA VAL A 169 -15.06 9.34 10.79
C VAL A 169 -14.55 10.43 9.85
N PHE A 170 -13.65 10.08 8.93
CA PHE A 170 -13.16 11.00 7.89
C PHE A 170 -14.15 11.10 6.73
N VAL A 171 -14.56 12.33 6.40
CA VAL A 171 -15.51 12.61 5.32
C VAL A 171 -14.84 13.46 4.24
N ASP A 172 -14.70 12.86 3.06
CA ASP A 172 -14.13 13.49 1.85
C ASP A 172 -15.21 14.30 1.11
N LEU A 173 -15.14 15.63 1.21
CA LEU A 173 -16.10 16.51 0.55
C LEU A 173 -15.87 16.66 -0.95
N PHE A 174 -14.66 16.45 -1.47
CA PHE A 174 -14.41 16.48 -2.90
C PHE A 174 -15.08 15.30 -3.61
N ALA A 175 -15.04 14.11 -3.02
CA ALA A 175 -15.77 12.94 -3.53
C ALA A 175 -17.29 13.23 -3.60
N VAL A 176 -17.87 13.78 -2.52
CA VAL A 176 -19.29 14.19 -2.48
C VAL A 176 -19.60 15.20 -3.59
N VAL A 177 -18.79 16.24 -3.74
CA VAL A 177 -18.99 17.27 -4.77
C VAL A 177 -18.93 16.67 -6.17
N ARG A 178 -17.93 15.84 -6.48
CA ARG A 178 -17.74 15.24 -7.81
C ARG A 178 -18.89 14.32 -8.21
N GLN A 179 -19.45 13.59 -7.24
CA GLN A 179 -20.55 12.65 -7.46
C GLN A 179 -21.92 13.35 -7.53
N ALA A 180 -22.09 14.46 -6.79
CA ALA A 180 -23.39 15.12 -6.67
C ALA A 180 -23.60 16.32 -7.59
N LEU A 181 -22.52 16.98 -8.03
CA LEU A 181 -22.60 18.30 -8.62
C LEU A 181 -21.91 18.36 -9.98
N ARG A 182 -22.54 19.09 -10.88
CA ARG A 182 -21.92 19.67 -12.05
C ARG A 182 -21.83 21.17 -11.86
N ILE A 183 -20.64 21.76 -11.99
CA ILE A 183 -20.45 23.21 -11.77
C ILE A 183 -19.99 23.93 -13.03
N SER A 184 -20.28 25.23 -13.12
CA SER A 184 -19.87 26.09 -14.23
C SER A 184 -18.37 26.40 -14.25
N GLN A 185 -17.64 26.07 -13.19
CA GLN A 185 -16.20 26.26 -13.10
C GLN A 185 -15.42 25.22 -13.93
N PRO A 186 -14.17 25.51 -14.33
CA PRO A 186 -13.35 24.56 -15.09
C PRO A 186 -12.78 23.43 -14.23
N LYS A 187 -12.75 23.59 -12.90
CA LYS A 187 -12.16 22.64 -11.96
C LYS A 187 -12.94 22.62 -10.66
N TYR A 188 -12.77 21.54 -9.90
CA TYR A 188 -13.37 21.30 -8.59
C TYR A 188 -12.33 21.53 -7.47
N SER A 189 -11.52 22.58 -7.50
CA SER A 189 -10.71 22.95 -6.33
C SER A 189 -11.58 23.75 -5.35
N ILE A 190 -11.30 23.70 -4.05
CA ILE A 190 -12.13 24.38 -3.04
C ILE A 190 -12.30 25.87 -3.35
N LYS A 191 -11.22 26.54 -3.76
CA LYS A 191 -11.22 27.95 -4.22
C LYS A 191 -12.17 28.24 -5.38
N MET A 192 -12.39 27.27 -6.27
CA MET A 192 -13.34 27.43 -7.37
C MET A 192 -14.78 27.25 -6.91
N LEU A 193 -15.01 26.54 -5.79
CA LEU A 193 -16.31 26.35 -5.17
C LEU A 193 -16.72 27.51 -4.25
N GLU A 194 -15.78 28.27 -3.70
CA GLU A 194 -16.03 29.41 -2.80
C GLU A 194 -17.12 30.39 -3.26
N PRO A 195 -17.19 30.78 -4.55
CA PRO A 195 -18.26 31.64 -5.04
C PRO A 195 -19.67 31.07 -4.87
N PHE A 196 -19.83 29.75 -4.79
CA PHE A 196 -21.14 29.10 -4.67
C PHE A 196 -21.74 29.21 -3.27
N TYR A 197 -20.90 29.41 -2.24
CA TYR A 197 -21.32 29.59 -0.85
C TYR A 197 -20.88 30.94 -0.26
N GLY A 198 -20.61 31.92 -1.13
CA GLY A 198 -20.42 33.32 -0.76
C GLY A 198 -19.20 33.59 0.14
N LEU A 199 -18.14 32.79 0.02
CA LEU A 199 -16.88 33.09 0.68
C LEU A 199 -16.06 34.05 -0.20
N GLU A 200 -15.82 35.26 0.32
CA GLU A 200 -14.81 36.18 -0.21
C GLU A 200 -13.60 36.16 0.74
N ARG A 201 -12.47 35.62 0.27
CA ARG A 201 -11.22 35.64 1.04
C ARG A 201 -10.71 37.08 1.15
N LYS A 202 -10.26 37.47 2.34
CA LYS A 202 -9.71 38.82 2.60
C LYS A 202 -8.24 38.98 2.16
N THR A 203 -7.59 37.88 1.81
CA THR A 203 -6.14 37.77 1.56
C THR A 203 -5.86 37.36 0.12
N ASP A 204 -4.84 37.98 -0.47
CA ASP A 204 -4.44 37.81 -1.88
C ASP A 204 -3.49 36.60 -2.08
N VAL A 205 -3.35 35.70 -1.10
CA VAL A 205 -2.47 34.51 -1.16
C VAL A 205 -3.10 33.44 -2.04
N ARG A 206 -2.41 33.11 -3.13
CA ARG A 206 -2.93 32.39 -4.30
C ARG A 206 -2.18 31.06 -4.47
N ARG A 207 -2.51 30.06 -3.63
CA ARG A 207 -2.43 28.57 -3.83
C ARG A 207 -1.48 27.87 -2.84
N GLY A 208 -1.66 26.56 -2.68
CA GLY A 208 -0.84 25.71 -1.79
C GLY A 208 0.60 25.48 -2.27
N ASP A 209 0.92 25.73 -3.55
CA ASP A 209 2.33 25.81 -3.99
C ASP A 209 3.05 27.03 -3.42
N GLU A 210 2.31 28.08 -3.02
CA GLU A 210 2.89 29.24 -2.35
C GLU A 210 3.20 28.98 -0.86
N SER A 211 2.45 28.11 -0.15
CA SER A 211 2.74 27.79 1.26
C SER A 211 4.08 27.08 1.41
N ILE A 212 4.41 26.16 0.50
CA ILE A 212 5.74 25.50 0.42
C ILE A 212 6.86 26.55 0.25
N VAL A 213 6.70 27.49 -0.70
CA VAL A 213 7.71 28.53 -0.94
C VAL A 213 7.88 29.45 0.27
N ILE A 214 6.77 29.78 0.96
CA ILE A 214 6.80 30.59 2.19
C ILE A 214 7.49 29.82 3.33
N PHE A 215 7.25 28.52 3.44
CA PHE A 215 7.88 27.67 4.46
C PHE A 215 9.39 27.51 4.21
N GLU A 216 9.81 27.30 2.97
CA GLU A 216 11.22 27.29 2.56
C GLU A 216 11.91 28.65 2.83
N ALA A 217 11.19 29.75 2.56
CA ALA A 217 11.68 31.09 2.93
C ALA A 217 11.82 31.25 4.45
N TRP A 218 10.93 30.65 5.24
CA TRP A 218 11.06 30.61 6.70
C TRP A 218 12.25 29.75 7.15
N LEU A 219 12.48 28.58 6.55
CA LEU A 219 13.67 27.76 6.85
C LEU A 219 14.97 28.52 6.61
N ALA A 220 15.00 29.39 5.57
CA ALA A 220 16.15 30.23 5.26
C ALA A 220 16.29 31.48 6.15
N SER A 221 15.18 32.10 6.56
CA SER A 221 15.19 33.42 7.21
C SER A 221 14.93 33.38 8.72
N GLY A 222 14.17 32.40 9.21
CA GLY A 222 13.66 32.33 10.58
C GLY A 222 12.59 33.37 10.92
N ASP A 223 11.94 34.00 9.95
CA ASP A 223 10.93 35.05 10.17
C ASP A 223 9.53 34.47 10.46
N ASP A 224 9.14 34.42 11.74
CA ASP A 224 7.86 33.88 12.19
C ASP A 224 6.61 34.59 11.61
N ALA A 225 6.75 35.78 11.00
CA ALA A 225 5.67 36.40 10.24
C ALA A 225 5.21 35.51 9.07
N LEU A 226 6.14 34.78 8.44
CA LEU A 226 5.86 33.84 7.36
C LEU A 226 5.00 32.65 7.85
N LEU A 227 5.29 32.13 9.04
CA LEU A 227 4.46 31.06 9.64
C LEU A 227 3.05 31.56 9.96
N THR A 228 2.91 32.82 10.39
CA THR A 228 1.60 33.43 10.65
C THR A 228 0.76 33.51 9.37
N ASP A 229 1.38 33.80 8.23
CA ASP A 229 0.69 33.87 6.95
C ASP A 229 0.27 32.48 6.45
N ILE A 230 1.10 31.46 6.65
CA ILE A 230 0.72 30.07 6.37
C ILE A 230 -0.41 29.60 7.31
N GLU A 231 -0.35 29.93 8.60
CA GLU A 231 -1.40 29.55 9.56
C GLU A 231 -2.76 30.14 9.16
N ARG A 232 -2.79 31.42 8.78
CA ARG A 232 -3.99 32.11 8.33
C ARG A 232 -4.54 31.51 7.04
N TYR A 233 -3.66 31.16 6.12
CA TYR A 233 -4.02 30.50 4.88
C TYR A 233 -4.73 29.16 5.13
N ASN A 234 -4.14 28.33 6.00
CA ASN A 234 -4.71 27.04 6.35
C ASN A 234 -6.02 27.18 7.15
N GLU A 235 -6.11 28.16 8.05
CA GLU A 235 -7.37 28.49 8.74
C GLU A 235 -8.48 28.85 7.75
N ASP A 236 -8.18 29.66 6.73
CA ASP A 236 -9.13 30.01 5.66
C ASP A 236 -9.60 28.74 4.90
N ASP A 237 -8.72 27.79 4.62
CA ASP A 237 -9.04 26.52 3.94
C ASP A 237 -9.92 25.61 4.83
N CYS A 238 -9.61 25.49 6.13
CA CYS A 238 -10.45 24.78 7.10
C CYS A 238 -11.86 25.40 7.20
N ARG A 239 -11.95 26.73 7.29
CA ARG A 239 -13.24 27.45 7.35
C ARG A 239 -14.01 27.35 6.03
N SER A 240 -13.31 27.35 4.90
CA SER A 240 -13.90 27.14 3.57
C SER A 240 -14.52 25.74 3.47
N THR A 241 -13.84 24.72 3.98
CA THR A 241 -14.33 23.34 4.05
C THR A 241 -15.61 23.24 4.90
N TYR A 242 -15.70 23.97 6.02
CA TYR A 242 -16.92 24.09 6.81
C TYR A 242 -18.09 24.70 6.03
N ARG A 243 -17.86 25.83 5.35
CA ARG A 243 -18.91 26.49 4.56
C ARG A 243 -19.36 25.64 3.38
N LEU A 244 -18.44 24.92 2.76
CA LEU A 244 -18.78 23.95 1.73
C LEU A 244 -19.71 22.85 2.28
N ARG A 245 -19.41 22.28 3.46
CA ARG A 245 -20.28 21.29 4.10
C ARG A 245 -21.69 21.85 4.33
N GLU A 246 -21.80 23.06 4.87
CA GLU A 246 -23.09 23.71 5.10
C GLU A 246 -23.88 23.87 3.79
N TRP A 247 -23.20 24.35 2.74
CA TRP A 247 -23.79 24.50 1.42
C TRP A 247 -24.27 23.16 0.83
N LEU A 248 -23.49 22.09 1.00
CA LEU A 248 -23.88 20.75 0.54
C LEU A 248 -25.11 20.22 1.29
N LEU A 249 -25.27 20.53 2.58
CA LEU A 249 -26.49 20.17 3.33
C LEU A 249 -27.73 20.88 2.77
N GLU A 250 -27.61 22.12 2.31
CA GLU A 250 -28.70 22.81 1.61
C GLU A 250 -29.01 22.14 0.27
N ARG A 251 -27.99 21.78 -0.50
CA ARG A 251 -28.14 21.08 -1.80
C ARG A 251 -28.78 19.69 -1.61
N ARG A 252 -28.48 19.03 -0.50
CA ARG A 252 -29.14 17.77 -0.09
C ARG A 252 -30.64 17.98 0.13
N ARG A 253 -31.06 19.06 0.81
CA ARG A 253 -32.49 19.40 0.99
C ARG A 253 -33.16 19.74 -0.35
N GLU A 254 -32.47 20.48 -1.22
CA GLU A 254 -32.93 20.81 -2.57
C GLU A 254 -33.20 19.54 -3.39
N LEU A 255 -32.26 18.60 -3.38
CA LEU A 255 -32.40 17.33 -4.09
C LEU A 255 -33.53 16.47 -3.52
N ALA A 256 -33.64 16.36 -2.20
CA ALA A 256 -34.73 15.64 -1.54
C ALA A 256 -36.10 16.19 -1.97
N GLY A 257 -36.23 17.52 -2.02
CA GLY A 257 -37.43 18.20 -2.53
C GLY A 257 -37.72 17.90 -4.00
N ARG A 258 -36.68 17.91 -4.85
CA ARG A 258 -36.78 17.57 -6.28
C ARG A 258 -37.25 16.13 -6.50
N LEU A 259 -36.69 15.18 -5.76
CA LEU A 259 -36.99 13.76 -5.87
C LEU A 259 -38.26 13.35 -5.10
N ARG A 260 -38.82 14.23 -4.26
CA ARG A 260 -39.95 13.96 -3.37
C ARG A 260 -39.75 12.72 -2.49
N ARG A 261 -38.52 12.53 -2.02
CA ARG A 261 -38.14 11.47 -1.07
C ARG A 261 -37.11 12.01 -0.09
N GLU A 262 -37.04 11.39 1.08
CA GLU A 262 -35.90 11.59 1.97
C GLU A 262 -34.66 10.93 1.36
N LEU A 263 -33.53 11.60 1.52
CA LEU A 263 -32.23 11.03 1.22
C LEU A 263 -31.74 10.33 2.49
N PRO A 264 -31.32 9.05 2.44
CA PRO A 264 -30.69 8.40 3.58
C PRO A 264 -29.40 9.14 3.96
N TRP A 265 -29.10 9.19 5.26
CA TRP A 265 -27.81 9.66 5.75
C TRP A 265 -26.79 8.54 5.61
N CYS A 266 -25.52 8.90 5.36
CA CYS A 266 -24.46 7.95 5.58
C CYS A 266 -24.43 7.62 7.07
N VAL A 267 -24.80 6.39 7.39
CA VAL A 267 -24.60 5.85 8.72
C VAL A 267 -23.25 5.16 8.65
N PRO A 268 -22.25 5.58 9.43
CA PRO A 268 -21.09 4.75 9.73
C PRO A 268 -21.53 3.30 9.90
N SER A 269 -20.87 2.35 9.24
CA SER A 269 -21.24 0.94 9.34
C SER A 269 -21.37 0.57 10.83
N GLU A 270 -22.61 0.37 11.32
CA GLU A 270 -22.84 -0.21 12.63
C GLU A 270 -22.39 -1.66 12.58
N ILE A 271 -21.18 -1.97 13.08
CA ILE A 271 -20.81 -3.35 13.39
C ILE A 271 -20.04 -3.36 14.70
N SER A 272 -20.74 -3.90 15.70
CA SER A 272 -20.34 -4.14 17.08
C SER A 272 -19.93 -2.87 17.80
N GLU A 273 -20.39 -2.70 19.04
CA GLU A 273 -19.55 -2.02 20.02
C GLU A 273 -18.12 -2.47 19.73
N ALA A 274 -17.22 -1.53 19.49
CA ALA A 274 -15.82 -1.80 19.74
C ALA A 274 -15.78 -2.15 21.23
N ALA A 275 -16.13 -3.41 21.57
CA ALA A 275 -15.41 -4.12 22.58
C ALA A 275 -13.97 -3.76 22.25
N GLU A 276 -13.34 -3.01 23.14
CA GLU A 276 -11.90 -2.90 23.19
C GLU A 276 -11.40 -4.29 22.83
N GLU A 277 -11.00 -4.50 21.56
CA GLU A 277 -10.61 -5.82 21.11
C GLU A 277 -9.41 -6.09 21.98
N GLU A 278 -9.56 -6.98 22.97
CA GLU A 278 -8.50 -7.26 23.91
C GLU A 278 -7.24 -7.44 23.06
N PRO A 279 -6.14 -6.74 23.39
CA PRO A 279 -4.95 -6.76 22.56
C PRO A 279 -4.68 -8.22 22.21
N SER A 280 -4.59 -8.52 20.92
CA SER A 280 -4.41 -9.90 20.48
C SER A 280 -3.24 -10.53 21.23
N GLU A 281 -3.23 -11.85 21.45
CA GLU A 281 -2.13 -12.52 22.15
C GLU A 281 -0.75 -12.10 21.60
N LEU A 282 -0.68 -11.82 20.31
CA LEU A 282 0.51 -11.31 19.61
C LEU A 282 0.89 -9.88 20.03
N GLN A 283 -0.08 -8.97 20.18
CA GLN A 283 0.17 -7.62 20.72
C GLN A 283 0.59 -7.67 22.19
N GLN A 284 0.00 -8.57 22.97
CA GLN A 284 0.40 -8.77 24.37
C GLN A 284 1.85 -9.28 24.46
N LEU A 285 2.21 -10.26 23.62
CA LEU A 285 3.58 -10.76 23.49
C LEU A 285 4.55 -9.64 23.09
N ALA A 286 4.19 -8.82 22.09
CA ALA A 286 5.01 -7.67 21.68
C ALA A 286 5.23 -6.69 22.84
N ARG A 287 4.17 -6.34 23.59
CA ARG A 287 4.26 -5.46 24.77
C ARG A 287 5.18 -6.04 25.85
N ARG A 288 5.08 -7.34 26.17
CA ARG A 288 5.97 -7.99 27.14
C ARG A 288 7.43 -7.97 26.69
N LEU A 289 7.69 -8.21 25.41
CA LEU A 289 9.05 -8.14 24.87
C LEU A 289 9.62 -6.73 24.97
N LEU A 290 8.84 -5.69 24.67
CA LEU A 290 9.29 -4.30 24.70
C LEU A 290 9.35 -3.70 26.11
N ASP A 291 8.73 -4.32 27.12
CA ASP A 291 8.66 -3.80 28.48
C ASP A 291 10.06 -3.54 29.10
N GLY A 292 10.33 -2.31 29.53
CA GLY A 292 11.63 -1.92 30.09
C GLY A 292 12.80 -1.90 29.08
N VAL A 293 12.55 -2.06 27.78
CA VAL A 293 13.56 -1.85 26.73
C VAL A 293 13.60 -0.37 26.35
N PRO A 294 14.76 0.32 26.48
CA PRO A 294 14.86 1.72 26.06
C PRO A 294 14.63 1.88 24.56
N GLU A 295 13.74 2.80 24.15
CA GLU A 295 13.53 3.15 22.74
C GLU A 295 14.79 3.82 22.16
N PRO A 296 15.50 3.18 21.21
CA PRO A 296 16.63 3.81 20.54
C PRO A 296 16.11 4.78 19.47
N LEU A 297 16.45 6.06 19.61
CA LEU A 297 16.11 7.13 18.67
C LEU A 297 17.14 7.27 17.52
N SER A 298 18.16 6.42 17.50
CA SER A 298 19.16 6.38 16.44
C SER A 298 19.77 4.99 16.28
N LEU A 299 20.35 4.72 15.11
CA LEU A 299 21.07 3.47 14.86
C LEU A 299 22.26 3.27 15.81
N ALA A 300 22.91 4.37 16.25
CA ALA A 300 23.99 4.33 17.22
C ALA A 300 23.48 3.86 18.60
N GLN A 301 22.34 4.38 19.05
CA GLN A 301 21.70 3.94 20.30
C GLN A 301 21.23 2.49 20.20
N PHE A 302 20.63 2.10 19.07
CA PHE A 302 20.23 0.71 18.83
C PHE A 302 21.44 -0.26 18.90
N ARG A 303 22.57 0.12 18.30
CA ARG A 303 23.81 -0.66 18.35
C ARG A 303 24.43 -0.71 19.76
N ALA A 304 24.16 0.29 20.60
CA ALA A 304 24.61 0.33 21.98
C ALA A 304 23.76 -0.54 22.93
N LEU A 305 22.56 -0.97 22.52
CA LEU A 305 21.75 -1.91 23.29
C LEU A 305 22.50 -3.24 23.49
N GLY A 306 22.37 -3.80 24.70
CA GLY A 306 22.84 -5.14 25.01
C GLY A 306 22.12 -6.21 24.16
N GLY A 307 22.72 -7.39 24.01
CA GLY A 307 22.17 -8.46 23.16
C GLY A 307 20.73 -8.82 23.52
N GLU A 308 20.42 -8.93 24.81
CA GLU A 308 19.07 -9.20 25.32
C GLU A 308 18.07 -8.12 24.91
N GLN A 309 18.39 -6.85 25.22
CA GLN A 309 17.56 -5.70 24.87
C GLN A 309 17.34 -5.60 23.36
N ARG A 310 18.38 -5.89 22.55
CA ARG A 310 18.29 -5.88 21.09
C ARG A 310 17.34 -6.95 20.56
N VAL A 311 17.43 -8.19 21.06
CA VAL A 311 16.54 -9.28 20.66
C VAL A 311 15.09 -8.95 21.00
N ARG A 312 14.87 -8.46 22.22
CA ARG A 312 13.55 -8.03 22.70
C ARG A 312 12.96 -6.89 21.86
N TRP A 313 13.77 -5.86 21.58
CA TRP A 313 13.39 -4.74 20.71
C TRP A 313 12.98 -5.25 19.32
N LEU A 314 13.84 -6.03 18.68
CA LEU A 314 13.61 -6.54 17.33
C LEU A 314 12.39 -7.45 17.26
N LEU A 315 12.28 -8.46 18.12
CA LEU A 315 11.15 -9.39 18.11
C LEU A 315 9.82 -8.70 18.45
N GLY A 316 9.83 -7.79 19.44
CA GLY A 316 8.66 -7.01 19.82
C GLY A 316 8.09 -6.22 18.64
N HIS A 317 8.94 -5.53 17.88
CA HIS A 317 8.50 -4.80 16.69
C HIS A 317 8.21 -5.71 15.48
N MET A 318 8.93 -6.83 15.31
CA MET A 318 8.72 -7.76 14.19
C MET A 318 7.37 -8.49 14.26
N LEU A 319 6.84 -8.75 15.46
CA LEU A 319 5.55 -9.43 15.63
C LEU A 319 4.43 -8.71 14.88
N GLU A 320 4.44 -7.39 14.88
CA GLU A 320 3.44 -6.57 14.19
C GLU A 320 3.90 -6.07 12.81
N TYR A 321 5.12 -6.38 12.38
CA TYR A 321 5.69 -5.91 11.10
C TYR A 321 4.77 -6.24 9.92
N HIS A 322 4.47 -7.52 9.71
CA HIS A 322 3.65 -7.97 8.59
C HIS A 322 2.23 -7.39 8.58
N ARG A 323 1.63 -7.13 9.76
CA ARG A 323 0.33 -6.44 9.87
C ARG A 323 0.45 -4.99 9.39
N ARG A 324 1.51 -4.29 9.77
CA ARG A 324 1.74 -2.90 9.38
C ARG A 324 2.01 -2.76 7.88
N GLU A 325 2.83 -3.65 7.32
CA GLU A 325 3.14 -3.66 5.88
C GLU A 325 1.91 -3.91 5.00
N GLU A 326 0.89 -4.62 5.51
CA GLU A 326 -0.36 -4.83 4.76
C GLU A 326 -1.26 -3.59 4.73
N LYS A 327 -1.10 -2.64 5.67
CA LYS A 327 -2.05 -1.53 5.84
C LYS A 327 -2.19 -0.65 4.58
N PRO A 328 -1.11 -0.19 3.93
CA PRO A 328 -1.24 0.63 2.72
C PRO A 328 -2.05 -0.07 1.62
N ALA A 329 -1.81 -1.38 1.43
CA ALA A 329 -2.53 -2.16 0.44
C ALA A 329 -4.01 -2.39 0.84
N TRP A 330 -4.31 -2.55 2.13
CA TRP A 330 -5.69 -2.56 2.64
C TRP A 330 -6.39 -1.22 2.43
N TRP A 331 -5.74 -0.09 2.74
CA TRP A 331 -6.31 1.24 2.55
C TRP A 331 -6.66 1.50 1.09
N LYS A 332 -5.70 1.25 0.17
CA LYS A 332 -5.95 1.34 -1.28
C LYS A 332 -7.11 0.44 -1.70
N TYR A 333 -7.16 -0.81 -1.21
CA TYR A 333 -8.25 -1.73 -1.52
C TYR A 333 -9.63 -1.18 -1.11
N PHE A 334 -9.76 -0.64 0.11
CA PHE A 334 -11.03 -0.07 0.58
C PHE A 334 -11.37 1.26 -0.10
N GLU A 335 -10.38 2.11 -0.37
CA GLU A 335 -10.55 3.35 -1.12
C GLU A 335 -11.11 3.09 -2.52
N ARG A 336 -10.58 2.10 -3.23
CA ARG A 336 -11.07 1.67 -4.55
C ARG A 336 -12.51 1.16 -4.53
N ILE A 337 -12.89 0.50 -3.43
CA ILE A 337 -14.28 0.05 -3.21
C ILE A 337 -15.21 1.23 -2.96
N GLN A 338 -14.76 2.23 -2.22
CA GLN A 338 -15.54 3.41 -1.86
C GLN A 338 -15.68 4.40 -3.03
N ASN A 339 -14.67 4.47 -3.90
CA ASN A 339 -14.58 5.45 -4.98
C ASN A 339 -14.39 4.81 -6.37
N PRO A 340 -15.26 3.88 -6.82
CA PRO A 340 -15.09 3.20 -8.10
C PRO A 340 -15.14 4.15 -9.31
N ASP A 341 -15.86 5.27 -9.20
CA ASP A 341 -15.96 6.30 -10.25
C ASP A 341 -14.69 7.12 -10.44
N GLN A 342 -13.74 7.05 -9.49
CA GLN A 342 -12.48 7.79 -9.52
C GLN A 342 -11.33 6.96 -10.11
N LEU A 343 -11.52 5.65 -10.31
CA LEU A 343 -10.46 4.72 -10.73
C LEU A 343 -9.83 5.12 -12.06
N THR A 344 -10.65 5.50 -13.04
CA THR A 344 -10.18 5.89 -14.39
C THR A 344 -9.21 7.08 -14.38
N GLU A 345 -9.39 8.02 -13.45
CA GLU A 345 -8.63 9.30 -13.42
C GLU A 345 -7.46 9.25 -12.43
N PHE A 346 -7.62 8.54 -11.31
CA PHE A 346 -6.70 8.64 -10.17
C PHE A 346 -6.03 7.31 -9.77
N ASP A 347 -6.38 6.18 -10.38
CA ASP A 347 -5.80 4.87 -10.02
C ASP A 347 -5.18 4.16 -11.22
N SER A 348 -3.85 4.16 -11.26
CA SER A 348 -3.07 3.50 -12.32
C SER A 348 -2.92 1.99 -12.13
N GLU A 349 -3.52 1.38 -11.10
CA GLU A 349 -3.52 -0.06 -10.86
C GLU A 349 -4.90 -0.70 -11.10
N ALA A 350 -5.92 0.09 -11.46
CA ALA A 350 -7.29 -0.37 -11.71
C ALA A 350 -7.70 -0.21 -13.18
N ILE A 351 -8.85 -0.79 -13.55
CA ILE A 351 -9.53 -0.48 -14.81
C ILE A 351 -10.95 -0.06 -14.45
N GLY A 352 -11.26 1.23 -14.60
CA GLY A 352 -12.59 1.81 -14.38
C GLY A 352 -13.49 1.74 -15.61
N ASP A 353 -14.76 2.09 -15.40
CA ASP A 353 -15.80 2.30 -16.44
C ASP A 353 -15.96 1.17 -17.47
N LEU A 354 -15.91 -0.08 -17.02
CA LEU A 354 -16.13 -1.26 -17.86
C LEU A 354 -17.57 -1.30 -18.41
N GLN A 355 -17.67 -1.46 -19.72
CA GLN A 355 -18.94 -1.62 -20.43
C GLN A 355 -19.00 -3.00 -21.08
N TRP A 356 -20.00 -3.80 -20.68
CA TRP A 356 -20.17 -5.12 -21.25
C TRP A 356 -20.61 -5.05 -22.72
N ARG A 357 -19.86 -5.72 -23.60
CA ARG A 357 -20.17 -5.86 -25.03
C ARG A 357 -21.15 -7.01 -25.26
N GLN A 358 -22.44 -6.71 -25.08
CA GLN A 358 -23.54 -7.66 -25.27
C GLN A 358 -23.66 -8.16 -26.73
N ASP A 359 -23.12 -7.41 -27.69
CA ASP A 359 -23.04 -7.79 -29.10
C ASP A 359 -22.03 -8.94 -29.36
N ILE A 360 -21.16 -9.26 -28.41
CA ILE A 360 -20.19 -10.34 -28.49
C ILE A 360 -20.65 -11.51 -27.61
N HIS A 361 -20.96 -12.64 -28.24
CA HIS A 361 -21.39 -13.84 -27.51
C HIS A 361 -20.30 -14.35 -26.55
N PRO A 362 -20.64 -14.64 -25.28
CA PRO A 362 -19.70 -15.21 -24.33
C PRO A 362 -19.17 -16.58 -24.77
N LEU A 363 -17.89 -16.85 -24.50
CA LEU A 363 -17.20 -18.07 -24.97
C LEU A 363 -16.83 -19.00 -23.81
N LYS A 364 -16.78 -20.30 -24.08
CA LYS A 364 -16.14 -21.27 -23.17
C LYS A 364 -14.68 -21.46 -23.56
N VAL A 365 -13.78 -21.46 -22.58
CA VAL A 365 -12.34 -21.76 -22.84
C VAL A 365 -12.16 -23.23 -23.22
N SER A 366 -12.89 -24.13 -22.55
CA SER A 366 -12.98 -25.55 -22.89
C SER A 366 -14.41 -26.09 -22.72
N PRO A 367 -14.78 -27.21 -23.36
CA PRO A 367 -16.11 -27.79 -23.21
C PRO A 367 -16.50 -28.13 -21.76
N MET A 368 -15.50 -28.42 -20.91
CA MET A 368 -15.68 -28.76 -19.49
C MET A 368 -15.78 -27.53 -18.58
N ASP A 369 -15.49 -26.32 -19.10
CA ASP A 369 -15.56 -25.11 -18.30
C ASP A 369 -17.00 -24.73 -17.96
N ARG A 370 -17.20 -24.45 -16.67
CA ARG A 370 -18.49 -23.99 -16.12
C ARG A 370 -18.70 -22.50 -16.29
N ASN A 371 -17.62 -21.72 -16.33
CA ASN A 371 -17.68 -20.27 -16.43
C ASN A 371 -17.35 -19.80 -17.86
N LEU A 372 -17.98 -18.69 -18.25
CA LEU A 372 -17.87 -18.08 -19.57
C LEU A 372 -16.87 -16.91 -19.56
N VAL A 373 -16.30 -16.65 -20.73
CA VAL A 373 -15.47 -15.47 -21.04
C VAL A 373 -16.36 -14.40 -21.63
N TYR A 374 -16.37 -13.24 -21.00
CA TYR A 374 -17.13 -12.06 -21.42
C TYR A 374 -16.17 -11.00 -21.94
N THR A 375 -16.63 -10.20 -22.90
CA THR A 375 -15.85 -9.10 -23.49
C THR A 375 -16.40 -7.77 -23.00
N TYR A 376 -15.51 -6.91 -22.53
CA TYR A 376 -15.81 -5.55 -22.09
C TYR A 376 -15.01 -4.54 -22.90
N GLU A 377 -15.53 -3.33 -22.97
CA GLU A 377 -14.84 -2.15 -23.45
C GLU A 377 -14.50 -1.24 -22.26
N PHE A 378 -13.39 -0.51 -22.33
CA PHE A 378 -12.92 0.37 -21.27
C PHE A 378 -12.40 1.71 -21.85
N PRO A 379 -12.39 2.81 -21.09
CA PRO A 379 -11.86 4.09 -21.57
C PRO A 379 -10.33 4.06 -21.68
N ASP A 380 -9.78 5.02 -22.43
CA ASP A 380 -8.34 5.27 -22.45
C ASP A 380 -7.88 5.72 -21.06
N GLN A 381 -7.01 4.93 -20.43
CA GLN A 381 -6.54 5.12 -19.06
C GLN A 381 -5.21 4.37 -18.85
N GLU A 382 -4.44 4.80 -17.85
CA GLU A 382 -3.30 4.02 -17.37
C GLU A 382 -3.78 2.88 -16.47
N TYR A 383 -3.23 1.67 -16.61
CA TYR A 383 -3.58 0.54 -15.75
C TYR A 383 -2.42 -0.44 -15.59
N ASN A 384 -2.29 -0.99 -14.38
CA ASN A 384 -1.36 -2.05 -14.02
C ASN A 384 -1.96 -2.92 -12.90
N LEU A 385 -2.86 -3.83 -13.26
CA LEU A 385 -3.53 -4.71 -12.30
C LEU A 385 -2.57 -5.68 -11.57
N GLY A 386 -1.33 -5.84 -12.05
CA GLY A 386 -0.28 -6.66 -11.44
C GLY A 386 -0.57 -8.17 -11.32
N ALA A 387 -1.81 -8.61 -11.51
CA ALA A 387 -2.27 -9.98 -11.35
C ALA A 387 -3.31 -10.36 -12.40
N SER A 388 -3.31 -11.64 -12.78
CA SER A 388 -4.30 -12.21 -13.71
C SER A 388 -5.71 -12.35 -13.12
N ARG A 389 -5.87 -12.16 -11.80
CA ARG A 389 -7.12 -12.41 -11.06
C ARG A 389 -7.59 -11.17 -10.29
N PRO A 390 -8.27 -10.24 -10.96
CA PRO A 390 -8.75 -9.01 -10.35
C PRO A 390 -10.01 -9.23 -9.48
N TRP A 391 -10.39 -8.18 -8.77
CA TRP A 391 -11.58 -8.10 -7.93
C TRP A 391 -12.59 -7.10 -8.50
N CYS A 392 -13.87 -7.35 -8.22
CA CYS A 392 -14.96 -6.43 -8.49
C CYS A 392 -15.19 -5.56 -7.25
N PRO A 393 -15.05 -4.22 -7.33
CA PRO A 393 -15.25 -3.34 -6.18
C PRO A 393 -16.70 -3.37 -5.68
N HIS A 394 -17.67 -3.52 -6.59
CA HIS A 394 -19.10 -3.55 -6.26
C HIS A 394 -19.49 -4.77 -5.40
N THR A 395 -19.07 -5.98 -5.81
CA THR A 395 -19.40 -7.23 -5.09
C THR A 395 -18.37 -7.63 -4.05
N LYS A 396 -17.30 -6.83 -3.87
CA LYS A 396 -16.20 -7.07 -2.92
C LYS A 396 -15.65 -8.52 -2.99
N SER A 397 -15.53 -9.04 -4.20
CA SER A 397 -15.13 -10.43 -4.45
C SER A 397 -14.33 -10.57 -5.75
N SER A 398 -13.63 -11.70 -5.92
CA SER A 398 -12.87 -11.97 -7.14
C SER A 398 -13.78 -11.94 -8.37
N ALA A 399 -13.40 -11.13 -9.36
CA ALA A 399 -14.14 -10.96 -10.61
C ALA A 399 -13.93 -12.15 -11.56
N GLY A 400 -12.81 -12.85 -11.43
CA GLY A 400 -12.47 -13.99 -12.27
C GLY A 400 -11.00 -13.97 -12.73
N GLU A 401 -10.75 -14.39 -13.96
CA GLU A 401 -9.41 -14.48 -14.55
C GLU A 401 -9.37 -13.74 -15.89
N ILE A 402 -8.50 -12.74 -15.99
CA ILE A 402 -8.25 -12.00 -17.23
C ILE A 402 -7.62 -12.95 -18.24
N ARG A 403 -8.19 -12.98 -19.45
CA ARG A 403 -7.69 -13.78 -20.57
C ARG A 403 -6.87 -12.96 -21.54
N SER A 404 -7.29 -11.73 -21.80
CA SER A 404 -6.55 -10.79 -22.63
C SER A 404 -6.99 -9.37 -22.37
N ILE A 405 -6.06 -8.44 -22.59
CA ILE A 405 -6.33 -7.01 -22.67
C ILE A 405 -5.70 -6.53 -23.97
N ASP A 406 -6.51 -5.92 -24.82
CA ASP A 406 -6.11 -5.27 -26.06
C ASP A 406 -6.23 -3.75 -25.84
N PRO A 407 -5.11 -3.05 -25.56
CA PRO A 407 -5.13 -1.62 -25.28
C PRO A 407 -5.52 -0.79 -26.51
N ASP A 408 -5.11 -1.20 -27.72
CA ASP A 408 -5.38 -0.47 -28.95
C ASP A 408 -6.87 -0.52 -29.31
N ALA A 409 -7.49 -1.70 -29.16
CA ALA A 409 -8.92 -1.88 -29.37
C ALA A 409 -9.77 -1.48 -28.14
N ARG A 410 -9.13 -1.17 -27.00
CA ARG A 410 -9.75 -0.95 -25.68
C ARG A 410 -10.68 -2.09 -25.27
N ARG A 411 -10.24 -3.33 -25.46
CA ARG A 411 -11.03 -4.53 -25.16
C ARG A 411 -10.40 -5.37 -24.08
N LEU A 412 -11.23 -5.81 -23.16
CA LEU A 412 -10.88 -6.71 -22.08
C LEU A 412 -11.68 -8.00 -22.22
N GLN A 413 -11.01 -9.15 -22.20
CA GLN A 413 -11.68 -10.45 -22.07
C GLN A 413 -11.39 -11.04 -20.71
N ILE A 414 -12.45 -11.36 -19.96
CA ILE A 414 -12.36 -11.92 -18.62
C ILE A 414 -13.26 -13.14 -18.49
N LYS A 415 -12.70 -14.24 -17.98
CA LYS A 415 -13.46 -15.40 -17.55
C LYS A 415 -14.06 -15.11 -16.19
N LEU A 416 -15.34 -14.80 -16.13
CA LEU A 416 -15.97 -14.35 -14.88
C LEU A 416 -16.07 -15.48 -13.86
N ASN A 417 -16.04 -15.10 -12.59
CA ASN A 417 -16.47 -15.97 -11.51
C ASN A 417 -17.98 -16.24 -11.68
N GLY A 418 -18.41 -17.51 -11.61
CA GLY A 418 -19.80 -17.91 -11.88
C GLY A 418 -20.85 -17.33 -10.92
N LYS A 419 -20.43 -16.65 -9.85
CA LYS A 419 -21.30 -15.90 -8.94
C LYS A 419 -21.52 -14.44 -9.34
N LEU A 420 -20.73 -13.90 -10.26
CA LEU A 420 -20.79 -12.50 -10.67
C LEU A 420 -21.71 -12.34 -11.88
N ASN A 421 -22.68 -11.44 -11.80
CA ASN A 421 -23.47 -11.04 -12.96
C ASN A 421 -22.58 -10.17 -13.90
N PRO A 422 -22.48 -10.49 -15.20
CA PRO A 422 -21.74 -9.67 -16.15
C PRO A 422 -22.18 -8.19 -16.16
N GLU A 423 -23.47 -7.94 -15.91
CA GLU A 423 -23.99 -6.58 -15.88
C GLU A 423 -23.55 -5.79 -14.64
N GLU A 424 -23.09 -6.44 -13.58
CA GLU A 424 -22.62 -5.77 -12.35
C GLU A 424 -21.14 -5.37 -12.44
N LEU A 425 -20.37 -5.95 -13.38
CA LEU A 425 -18.96 -5.64 -13.51
C LEU A 425 -18.76 -4.28 -14.21
N ARG A 426 -18.40 -3.27 -13.42
CA ARG A 426 -18.13 -1.89 -13.88
C ARG A 426 -16.69 -1.46 -13.70
N ALA A 427 -15.90 -2.17 -12.91
CA ALA A 427 -14.49 -1.89 -12.72
C ALA A 427 -13.74 -3.15 -12.26
N LEU A 428 -12.43 -3.16 -12.47
CA LEU A 428 -11.50 -4.16 -11.94
C LEU A 428 -10.45 -3.49 -11.09
N ILE A 429 -10.24 -4.05 -9.90
CA ILE A 429 -9.23 -3.57 -8.95
C ILE A 429 -8.32 -4.73 -8.53
N PRO A 430 -7.09 -4.44 -8.03
CA PRO A 430 -6.29 -5.43 -7.33
C PRO A 430 -7.06 -6.00 -6.14
N GLY A 431 -6.77 -7.26 -5.80
CA GLY A 431 -7.36 -7.92 -4.64
C GLY A 431 -6.86 -7.37 -3.30
N PRO A 432 -7.40 -7.88 -2.18
CA PRO A 432 -6.84 -7.61 -0.87
C PRO A 432 -5.39 -8.10 -0.78
N PRO A 433 -4.61 -7.61 0.19
CA PRO A 433 -3.22 -8.02 0.40
C PRO A 433 -3.05 -9.55 0.49
N ILE A 434 -1.91 -10.04 -0.01
CA ILE A 434 -1.59 -11.47 0.04
C ILE A 434 -1.38 -11.88 1.50
N ARG A 435 -2.10 -12.91 1.93
CA ARG A 435 -2.02 -13.44 3.30
C ARG A 435 -0.59 -13.83 3.66
N ASN A 436 -0.13 -13.38 4.82
CA ASN A 436 1.21 -13.62 5.36
C ASN A 436 1.20 -14.42 6.68
N ALA A 437 0.15 -15.22 6.91
CA ALA A 437 -0.03 -15.99 8.15
C ALA A 437 1.20 -16.85 8.50
N GLY A 438 1.79 -17.53 7.52
CA GLY A 438 3.00 -18.36 7.77
C GLY A 438 4.20 -17.55 8.26
N GLN A 439 4.41 -16.34 7.74
CA GLN A 439 5.50 -15.45 8.17
C GLN A 439 5.24 -14.91 9.57
N ARG A 440 4.01 -14.48 9.85
CA ARG A 440 3.58 -14.04 11.19
C ARG A 440 3.74 -15.14 12.24
N ASP A 441 3.32 -16.35 11.91
CA ASP A 441 3.44 -17.51 12.78
C ASP A 441 4.92 -17.87 13.01
N ALA A 442 5.78 -17.74 12.00
CA ALA A 442 7.22 -17.95 12.16
C ALA A 442 7.85 -16.94 13.11
N VAL A 443 7.59 -15.65 12.94
CA VAL A 443 8.08 -14.61 13.86
C VAL A 443 7.55 -14.85 15.28
N ARG A 444 6.27 -15.23 15.42
CA ARG A 444 5.68 -15.61 16.71
C ARG A 444 6.43 -16.77 17.36
N ARG A 445 6.71 -17.86 16.63
CA ARG A 445 7.48 -19.01 17.16
C ARG A 445 8.86 -18.59 17.69
N ALA A 446 9.56 -17.69 16.99
CA ALA A 446 10.85 -17.18 17.44
C ALA A 446 10.72 -16.32 18.72
N ALA A 447 9.69 -15.49 18.81
CA ALA A 447 9.37 -14.70 19.99
C ALA A 447 9.01 -15.57 21.21
N GLU A 448 8.17 -16.58 21.03
CA GLU A 448 7.80 -17.52 22.08
C GLU A 448 9.00 -18.37 22.52
N ALA A 449 9.86 -18.78 21.59
CA ALA A 449 11.11 -19.48 21.89
C ALA A 449 12.07 -18.61 22.73
N TYR A 450 12.07 -17.30 22.46
CA TYR A 450 12.81 -16.36 23.28
C TYR A 450 12.23 -16.24 24.69
N GLU A 451 10.90 -16.12 24.85
CA GLU A 451 10.26 -16.10 26.18
C GLU A 451 10.54 -17.38 26.99
N ARG A 452 10.59 -18.54 26.31
CA ARG A 452 10.96 -19.83 26.93
C ARG A 452 12.45 -20.00 27.17
N GLN A 453 13.29 -19.04 26.78
CA GLN A 453 14.75 -19.08 26.87
C GLN A 453 15.38 -20.27 26.10
N ASP A 454 14.72 -20.72 25.02
CA ASP A 454 15.17 -21.85 24.19
C ASP A 454 15.52 -21.43 22.74
N LEU A 455 15.42 -20.14 22.40
CA LEU A 455 15.68 -19.62 21.06
C LEU A 455 17.10 -19.92 20.55
N GLU A 456 18.14 -19.74 21.38
CA GLU A 456 19.51 -20.02 20.97
C GLU A 456 19.72 -21.51 20.68
N GLN A 457 19.06 -22.39 21.44
CA GLN A 457 19.19 -23.82 21.34
C GLN A 457 18.40 -24.37 20.14
N GLN A 458 17.18 -23.88 19.93
CA GLN A 458 16.31 -24.34 18.84
C GLN A 458 16.65 -23.69 17.50
N LEU A 459 17.02 -22.41 17.50
CA LEU A 459 17.23 -21.60 16.30
C LEU A 459 18.50 -20.74 16.42
N PRO A 460 19.70 -21.35 16.55
CA PRO A 460 20.93 -20.62 16.82
C PRO A 460 21.29 -19.58 15.74
N ALA A 461 20.99 -19.88 14.46
CA ALA A 461 21.18 -18.93 13.37
C ALA A 461 20.28 -17.69 13.48
N VAL A 462 19.03 -17.86 13.92
CA VAL A 462 18.09 -16.75 14.15
C VAL A 462 18.53 -15.93 15.35
N TYR A 463 18.89 -16.59 16.46
CA TYR A 463 19.38 -15.91 17.66
C TYR A 463 20.61 -15.05 17.35
N ASP A 464 21.62 -15.65 16.71
CA ASP A 464 22.85 -14.96 16.33
C ASP A 464 22.59 -13.77 15.39
N LEU A 465 21.65 -13.92 14.45
CA LEU A 465 21.25 -12.85 13.54
C LEU A 465 20.65 -11.66 14.30
N LEU A 466 19.76 -11.92 15.28
CA LEU A 466 19.10 -10.88 16.07
C LEU A 466 20.07 -10.12 16.99
N ILE A 467 21.08 -10.79 17.55
CA ILE A 467 22.14 -10.11 18.32
C ILE A 467 23.27 -9.56 17.43
N ALA A 468 23.21 -9.75 16.11
CA ALA A 468 24.25 -9.38 15.15
C ALA A 468 25.64 -9.94 15.53
N ALA A 469 25.69 -11.19 15.98
CA ALA A 469 26.92 -11.80 16.44
C ALA A 469 27.71 -12.47 15.31
N LEU A 470 29.03 -12.52 15.43
CA LEU A 470 29.91 -13.05 14.38
C LEU A 470 29.60 -14.52 14.04
N PRO A 471 29.82 -14.99 12.79
CA PRO A 471 29.46 -16.35 12.36
C PRO A 471 30.04 -17.48 13.23
N ARG A 472 29.28 -18.58 13.40
CA ARG A 472 29.74 -19.81 14.05
C ARG A 472 30.40 -20.74 13.04
N LEU A 473 31.71 -20.90 13.14
CA LEU A 473 32.47 -21.78 12.26
C LEU A 473 33.10 -22.90 13.09
N SER A 474 32.96 -24.13 12.60
CA SER A 474 33.46 -25.35 13.27
C SER A 474 34.99 -25.46 13.30
N ASP A 475 35.68 -24.71 12.44
CA ASP A 475 37.13 -24.78 12.25
C ASP A 475 37.92 -23.66 12.97
N ARG A 476 37.23 -22.70 13.60
CA ARG A 476 37.89 -21.56 14.25
C ARG A 476 37.03 -20.94 15.35
N THR A 477 37.68 -20.29 16.32
CA THR A 477 36.98 -19.57 17.38
C THR A 477 36.19 -18.39 16.84
N ARG A 478 34.98 -18.19 17.38
CA ARG A 478 34.15 -17.00 17.10
C ARG A 478 34.93 -15.73 17.41
N GLY A 479 34.83 -14.71 16.55
CA GLY A 479 35.64 -13.49 16.69
C GLY A 479 36.85 -13.41 15.75
N THR A 480 37.23 -14.52 15.13
CA THR A 480 38.33 -14.53 14.16
C THR A 480 37.89 -13.99 12.79
N VAL A 481 38.84 -13.49 12.01
CA VAL A 481 38.57 -12.96 10.66
C VAL A 481 38.00 -14.07 9.78
N VAL A 482 36.80 -13.84 9.26
CA VAL A 482 36.09 -14.79 8.38
C VAL A 482 36.45 -14.55 6.91
N GLN A 483 36.73 -13.29 6.53
CA GLN A 483 36.97 -12.92 5.14
C GLN A 483 38.29 -13.54 4.62
N PRO A 484 38.25 -14.33 3.53
CA PRO A 484 39.46 -14.87 2.94
C PRO A 484 40.27 -13.77 2.24
N PRO A 485 41.61 -13.91 2.13
CA PRO A 485 42.47 -12.95 1.42
C PRO A 485 42.06 -12.74 -0.04
N GLN A 486 41.60 -13.81 -0.70
CA GLN A 486 41.03 -13.77 -2.05
C GLN A 486 39.62 -14.33 -2.03
N VAL A 487 38.65 -13.53 -2.47
CA VAL A 487 37.22 -13.89 -2.48
C VAL A 487 36.86 -14.63 -3.77
N SER A 488 37.27 -15.90 -3.84
CA SER A 488 36.90 -16.84 -4.91
C SER A 488 35.69 -17.72 -4.49
N ALA A 489 35.02 -18.36 -5.45
CA ALA A 489 33.93 -19.28 -5.15
C ALA A 489 34.38 -20.44 -4.24
N ALA A 490 35.56 -21.01 -4.51
CA ALA A 490 36.14 -22.08 -3.69
C ALA A 490 36.46 -21.61 -2.26
N ALA A 491 36.98 -20.39 -2.08
CA ALA A 491 37.26 -19.84 -0.76
C ALA A 491 35.97 -19.57 0.03
N ILE A 492 34.92 -19.05 -0.62
CA ILE A 492 33.60 -18.88 -0.02
C ILE A 492 33.03 -20.24 0.38
N SER A 493 33.10 -21.23 -0.50
CA SER A 493 32.60 -22.58 -0.26
C SER A 493 33.27 -23.23 0.95
N ALA A 494 34.60 -23.10 1.07
CA ALA A 494 35.35 -23.60 2.20
C ALA A 494 34.89 -22.99 3.54
N VAL A 495 34.54 -21.70 3.56
CA VAL A 495 33.98 -21.05 4.76
C VAL A 495 32.54 -21.51 5.03
N VAL A 496 31.69 -21.53 4.00
CA VAL A 496 30.27 -21.92 4.12
C VAL A 496 30.14 -23.37 4.63
N GLN A 497 30.95 -24.30 4.14
CA GLN A 497 30.94 -25.70 4.59
C GLN A 497 31.32 -25.87 6.06
N LYS A 498 31.95 -24.87 6.70
CA LYS A 498 32.32 -24.89 8.12
C LYS A 498 31.27 -24.22 9.01
N LEU A 499 30.23 -23.62 8.44
CA LEU A 499 29.12 -23.04 9.18
C LEU A 499 28.43 -24.12 10.03
N ALA A 500 28.29 -23.85 11.32
CA ALA A 500 27.84 -24.83 12.30
C ALA A 500 26.71 -24.25 13.16
N GLY A 501 25.49 -24.25 12.61
CA GLY A 501 24.30 -23.74 13.30
C GLY A 501 24.34 -22.23 13.43
N GLY A 502 24.63 -21.50 12.35
CA GLY A 502 24.79 -20.05 12.37
C GLY A 502 24.42 -19.40 11.05
N TYR A 503 24.75 -18.10 10.92
CA TYR A 503 24.57 -17.36 9.68
C TYR A 503 25.89 -16.80 9.15
N LEU A 504 25.95 -16.56 7.84
CA LEU A 504 27.06 -15.90 7.16
C LEU A 504 26.54 -14.89 6.13
N PHE A 505 27.05 -13.66 6.19
CA PHE A 505 26.83 -12.67 5.12
C PHE A 505 27.94 -12.74 4.06
N ILE A 506 27.54 -12.72 2.80
CA ILE A 506 28.41 -12.57 1.63
C ILE A 506 28.04 -11.27 0.95
N GLN A 507 28.84 -10.23 1.19
CA GLN A 507 28.69 -8.95 0.51
C GLN A 507 29.38 -8.98 -0.86
N GLY A 508 28.75 -8.35 -1.86
CA GLY A 508 29.44 -8.02 -3.10
C GLY A 508 28.82 -6.80 -3.80
N PRO A 509 29.61 -5.82 -4.25
CA PRO A 509 29.12 -4.74 -5.11
C PRO A 509 28.49 -5.23 -6.43
N PRO A 510 27.77 -4.37 -7.16
CA PRO A 510 27.30 -4.68 -8.52
C PRO A 510 28.44 -5.19 -9.42
N GLY A 511 28.14 -6.17 -10.28
CA GLY A 511 29.11 -6.73 -11.23
C GLY A 511 30.16 -7.71 -10.66
N THR A 512 30.23 -7.92 -9.34
CA THR A 512 31.25 -8.80 -8.71
C THR A 512 31.02 -10.31 -8.83
N GLY A 513 29.99 -10.72 -9.57
CA GLY A 513 29.66 -12.12 -9.81
C GLY A 513 29.07 -12.84 -8.60
N LYS A 514 28.41 -12.13 -7.68
CA LYS A 514 27.78 -12.69 -6.45
C LYS A 514 27.00 -13.97 -6.69
N SER A 515 25.94 -13.93 -7.50
CA SER A 515 25.08 -15.11 -7.72
C SER A 515 25.81 -16.23 -8.48
N THR A 516 26.86 -15.92 -9.25
CA THR A 516 27.70 -16.94 -9.91
C THR A 516 28.57 -17.67 -8.89
N LYS A 517 29.19 -16.95 -7.95
CA LYS A 517 29.92 -17.54 -6.83
C LYS A 517 28.97 -18.32 -5.92
N ALA A 518 27.80 -17.78 -5.61
CA ALA A 518 26.77 -18.45 -4.82
C ALA A 518 26.30 -19.76 -5.47
N ALA A 519 26.02 -19.76 -6.78
CA ALA A 519 25.66 -20.97 -7.52
C ALA A 519 26.73 -22.06 -7.41
N SER A 520 28.01 -21.68 -7.52
CA SER A 520 29.14 -22.60 -7.35
C SER A 520 29.19 -23.22 -5.94
N VAL A 521 28.95 -22.41 -4.91
CA VAL A 521 28.86 -22.89 -3.51
C VAL A 521 27.65 -23.80 -3.31
N VAL A 522 26.49 -23.47 -3.90
CA VAL A 522 25.29 -24.31 -3.85
C VAL A 522 25.59 -25.68 -4.44
N VAL A 523 26.23 -25.75 -5.62
CA VAL A 523 26.60 -27.02 -6.26
C VAL A 523 27.61 -27.80 -5.39
N ASP A 524 28.61 -27.15 -4.79
CA ASP A 524 29.54 -27.81 -3.85
C ASP A 524 28.80 -28.46 -2.66
N LEU A 525 27.78 -27.78 -2.12
CA LEU A 525 26.98 -28.30 -1.01
C LEU A 525 26.11 -29.48 -1.44
N LEU A 526 25.51 -29.41 -2.63
CA LEU A 526 24.72 -30.50 -3.20
C LEU A 526 25.61 -31.73 -3.46
N ASP A 527 26.81 -31.54 -4.01
CA ASP A 527 27.80 -32.61 -4.21
C ASP A 527 28.25 -33.23 -2.87
N ALA A 528 28.28 -32.43 -1.80
CA ALA A 528 28.52 -32.90 -0.42
C ALA A 528 27.29 -33.56 0.24
N GLY A 529 26.21 -33.80 -0.52
CA GLY A 529 24.98 -34.44 -0.05
C GLY A 529 24.14 -33.59 0.89
N LYS A 530 24.32 -32.26 0.87
CA LYS A 530 23.55 -31.32 1.69
C LYS A 530 22.25 -30.93 1.01
N ARG A 531 21.19 -30.76 1.80
CA ARG A 531 19.92 -30.20 1.32
C ARG A 531 19.94 -28.70 1.37
N VAL A 532 19.63 -28.05 0.24
CA VAL A 532 19.76 -26.60 0.06
C VAL A 532 18.41 -25.96 -0.24
N GLY A 533 18.04 -24.96 0.55
CA GLY A 533 16.95 -24.02 0.26
C GLY A 533 17.49 -22.78 -0.47
N VAL A 534 16.76 -22.27 -1.46
CA VAL A 534 17.05 -21.02 -2.16
C VAL A 534 15.84 -20.08 -2.11
N MET A 535 16.03 -18.90 -1.54
CA MET A 535 15.02 -17.86 -1.37
C MET A 535 15.52 -16.50 -1.87
N SER A 536 14.61 -15.66 -2.33
CA SER A 536 14.83 -14.23 -2.54
C SER A 536 13.48 -13.48 -2.48
N ARG A 537 13.52 -12.13 -2.47
CA ARG A 537 12.32 -11.27 -2.55
C ARG A 537 11.55 -11.48 -3.85
N SER A 538 12.23 -11.74 -4.97
CA SER A 538 11.60 -11.84 -6.30
C SER A 538 11.82 -13.19 -6.97
N HIS A 539 10.82 -13.64 -7.73
CA HIS A 539 10.92 -14.84 -8.58
C HIS A 539 12.11 -14.75 -9.56
N LYS A 540 12.35 -13.57 -10.15
CA LYS A 540 13.45 -13.33 -11.09
C LYS A 540 14.84 -13.54 -10.46
N ALA A 541 15.04 -13.11 -9.21
CA ALA A 541 16.30 -13.33 -8.51
C ALA A 541 16.52 -14.84 -8.24
N ILE A 542 15.47 -15.55 -7.81
CA ILE A 542 15.50 -17.01 -7.63
C ILE A 542 15.86 -17.70 -8.95
N HIS A 543 15.19 -17.36 -10.06
CA HIS A 543 15.45 -17.94 -11.39
C HIS A 543 16.90 -17.73 -11.83
N ASN A 544 17.46 -16.55 -11.60
CA ASN A 544 18.85 -16.24 -11.93
C ASN A 544 19.84 -17.14 -11.17
N LEU A 545 19.62 -17.37 -9.87
CA LEU A 545 20.47 -18.26 -9.09
C LEU A 545 20.28 -19.74 -9.49
N LEU A 546 19.04 -20.19 -9.69
CA LEU A 546 18.73 -21.54 -10.18
C LEU A 546 19.40 -21.84 -11.53
N GLY A 547 19.25 -20.94 -12.50
CA GLY A 547 19.84 -21.11 -13.83
C GLY A 547 21.35 -21.11 -13.82
N LYS A 548 21.99 -20.38 -12.89
CA LYS A 548 23.44 -20.44 -12.69
C LYS A 548 23.86 -21.75 -12.02
N ALA A 549 23.09 -22.26 -11.06
CA ALA A 549 23.36 -23.54 -10.41
C ALA A 549 23.24 -24.71 -11.41
N GLU A 550 22.19 -24.74 -12.24
CA GLU A 550 22.04 -25.75 -13.30
C GLU A 550 23.20 -25.71 -14.30
N LYS A 551 23.60 -24.51 -14.76
CA LYS A 551 24.75 -24.36 -15.68
C LYS A 551 26.06 -24.83 -15.05
N GLU A 552 26.28 -24.52 -13.77
CA GLU A 552 27.49 -24.90 -13.06
C GLU A 552 27.54 -26.41 -12.79
N ALA A 553 26.41 -27.03 -12.42
CA ALA A 553 26.31 -28.49 -12.29
C ALA A 553 26.58 -29.19 -13.62
N ALA A 554 25.94 -28.74 -14.70
CA ALA A 554 26.18 -29.26 -16.05
C ALA A 554 27.66 -29.13 -16.47
N ARG A 555 28.31 -28.00 -16.16
CA ARG A 555 29.74 -27.78 -16.45
C ARG A 555 30.65 -28.77 -15.73
N ARG A 556 30.25 -29.23 -14.53
CA ARG A 556 31.01 -30.19 -13.70
C ARG A 556 30.63 -31.65 -13.98
N GLY A 557 29.58 -31.88 -14.76
CA GLY A 557 29.03 -33.22 -14.97
C GLY A 557 28.26 -33.76 -13.77
N THR A 558 27.77 -32.89 -12.88
CA THR A 558 26.96 -33.26 -11.71
C THR A 558 25.48 -33.06 -11.99
N THR A 559 24.63 -33.80 -11.27
CA THR A 559 23.17 -33.69 -11.35
C THR A 559 22.58 -33.59 -9.95
N PHE A 560 21.45 -32.89 -9.83
CA PHE A 560 20.68 -32.79 -8.59
C PHE A 560 19.19 -32.80 -8.89
N ARG A 561 18.37 -33.11 -7.88
CA ARG A 561 16.90 -33.04 -7.97
C ARG A 561 16.43 -31.73 -7.35
N GLY A 562 16.13 -30.76 -8.20
CA GLY A 562 15.61 -29.46 -7.80
C GLY A 562 14.09 -29.38 -7.93
N ILE A 563 13.45 -28.62 -7.04
CA ILE A 563 12.04 -28.24 -7.14
C ILE A 563 11.87 -26.76 -6.85
N TYR A 564 11.03 -26.09 -7.63
CA TYR A 564 10.71 -24.68 -7.45
C TYR A 564 9.20 -24.47 -7.33
N LYS A 565 8.81 -23.81 -6.24
CA LYS A 565 7.41 -23.45 -5.96
C LYS A 565 7.11 -22.08 -6.60
N TYR A 566 6.27 -22.08 -7.62
CA TYR A 566 5.83 -20.85 -8.30
C TYR A 566 4.52 -20.30 -7.71
N SER A 567 4.13 -19.09 -8.10
CA SER A 567 2.87 -18.47 -7.67
C SER A 567 1.71 -19.02 -8.51
N GLU A 568 0.66 -19.52 -7.85
CA GLU A 568 -0.57 -19.94 -8.54
C GLU A 568 -1.35 -18.76 -9.16
N PHE A 569 -1.03 -17.53 -8.76
CA PHE A 569 -1.67 -16.30 -9.22
C PHE A 569 -0.95 -15.64 -10.41
N ALA A 570 0.25 -16.14 -10.74
CA ALA A 570 1.13 -15.58 -11.75
C ALA A 570 1.84 -16.71 -12.51
N GLU A 571 1.27 -17.20 -13.62
CA GLU A 571 1.87 -18.29 -14.42
C GLU A 571 3.26 -17.93 -14.98
N ASP A 572 3.51 -16.65 -15.23
CA ASP A 572 4.81 -16.11 -15.62
C ASP A 572 5.88 -16.22 -14.51
N SER A 573 5.47 -16.54 -13.27
CA SER A 573 6.41 -16.84 -12.19
C SER A 573 7.08 -18.22 -12.30
N ARG A 574 6.65 -19.07 -13.25
CA ARG A 574 7.24 -20.40 -13.51
C ARG A 574 8.69 -20.28 -13.95
N TYR A 575 9.52 -21.16 -13.40
CA TYR A 575 10.93 -21.21 -13.76
C TYR A 575 11.10 -21.83 -15.14
N GLN A 576 11.85 -21.14 -16.00
CA GLN A 576 12.29 -21.65 -17.30
C GLN A 576 13.78 -21.92 -17.24
N SER A 577 14.15 -23.20 -17.33
CA SER A 577 15.55 -23.61 -17.30
C SER A 577 16.29 -23.11 -18.54
N PRO A 578 17.55 -22.65 -18.40
CA PRO A 578 18.40 -22.36 -19.53
C PRO A 578 18.99 -23.62 -20.19
N LEU A 579 18.74 -24.82 -19.63
CA LEU A 579 19.24 -26.09 -20.16
C LEU A 579 18.13 -26.84 -20.93
N PRO A 580 18.48 -27.66 -21.94
CA PRO A 580 17.51 -28.52 -22.63
C PRO A 580 16.87 -29.57 -21.71
N ALA A 581 17.64 -30.10 -20.76
CA ALA A 581 17.17 -31.02 -19.73
C ALA A 581 17.30 -30.34 -18.36
N SER A 582 16.18 -29.84 -17.85
CA SER A 582 16.17 -29.17 -16.55
C SER A 582 16.37 -30.16 -15.40
N MET A 583 17.15 -29.75 -14.42
CA MET A 583 17.32 -30.40 -13.13
C MET A 583 16.29 -29.89 -12.10
N VAL A 584 15.48 -28.89 -12.44
CA VAL A 584 14.51 -28.24 -11.55
C VAL A 584 13.09 -28.40 -12.09
N VAL A 585 12.23 -29.08 -11.34
CA VAL A 585 10.80 -29.19 -11.65
C VAL A 585 9.99 -28.05 -11.03
N ASN A 586 8.94 -27.61 -11.72
CA ASN A 586 8.02 -26.60 -11.19
C ASN A 586 6.86 -27.28 -10.45
N THR A 587 6.47 -26.72 -9.31
CA THR A 587 5.20 -27.06 -8.64
C THR A 587 4.45 -25.81 -8.18
N LYS A 588 3.13 -25.89 -8.16
CA LYS A 588 2.27 -24.91 -7.49
C LYS A 588 1.98 -25.32 -6.04
N ASP A 589 2.12 -26.60 -5.73
CA ASP A 589 1.69 -27.21 -4.47
C ASP A 589 2.83 -27.25 -3.47
N ALA A 590 2.64 -26.61 -2.32
CA ALA A 590 3.68 -26.56 -1.30
C ALA A 590 3.89 -27.93 -0.61
N ALA A 591 2.93 -28.85 -0.72
CA ALA A 591 3.07 -30.20 -0.18
C ALA A 591 4.16 -31.01 -0.91
N ASP A 592 4.41 -30.71 -2.19
CA ASP A 592 5.40 -31.45 -2.98
C ASP A 592 6.84 -31.19 -2.48
N VAL A 593 7.08 -30.04 -1.84
CA VAL A 593 8.41 -29.63 -1.40
C VAL A 593 8.79 -30.12 0.01
N THR A 594 7.82 -30.61 0.79
CA THR A 594 8.08 -31.10 2.16
C THR A 594 8.72 -32.49 2.17
N THR A 595 8.69 -33.19 1.04
CA THR A 595 9.32 -34.50 0.89
C THR A 595 10.84 -34.39 0.86
N ALA A 596 11.55 -35.35 1.48
CA ALA A 596 13.01 -35.47 1.38
C ALA A 596 13.51 -35.93 0.00
N ALA A 597 12.67 -35.84 -1.03
CA ALA A 597 12.94 -36.32 -2.38
C ALA A 597 13.78 -35.33 -3.22
N HIS A 598 13.94 -34.09 -2.76
CA HIS A 598 14.64 -33.03 -3.49
C HIS A 598 15.86 -32.54 -2.71
N ASP A 599 16.96 -32.39 -3.44
CA ASP A 599 18.26 -31.96 -2.94
C ASP A 599 18.30 -30.42 -2.86
N LEU A 600 17.64 -29.76 -3.83
CA LEU A 600 17.45 -28.32 -3.87
C LEU A 600 15.95 -27.95 -3.88
N VAL A 601 15.54 -27.05 -2.99
CA VAL A 601 14.18 -26.48 -2.97
C VAL A 601 14.26 -24.97 -3.10
N ALA A 602 13.44 -24.37 -3.97
CA ALA A 602 13.42 -22.94 -4.18
C ALA A 602 12.01 -22.35 -4.11
N GLY A 603 11.90 -21.14 -3.58
CA GLY A 603 10.63 -20.43 -3.43
C GLY A 603 10.79 -19.09 -2.72
N THR A 604 9.71 -18.33 -2.66
CA THR A 604 9.67 -17.04 -1.94
C THR A 604 9.56 -17.25 -0.43
N ALA A 605 9.59 -16.15 0.34
CA ALA A 605 9.47 -16.19 1.80
C ALA A 605 8.24 -16.96 2.31
N TRP A 606 7.11 -16.88 1.59
CA TRP A 606 5.88 -17.64 1.87
C TRP A 606 6.09 -19.16 1.93
N LEU A 607 7.07 -19.70 1.19
CA LEU A 607 7.38 -21.11 1.26
C LEU A 607 8.14 -21.42 2.55
N PHE A 608 9.27 -20.73 2.78
CA PHE A 608 10.21 -21.06 3.84
C PHE A 608 9.74 -20.66 5.25
N ALA A 609 8.73 -19.80 5.37
CA ALA A 609 8.12 -19.48 6.66
C ALA A 609 7.19 -20.58 7.21
N LYS A 610 6.82 -21.56 6.37
CA LYS A 610 5.93 -22.66 6.73
C LYS A 610 6.54 -23.55 7.81
N VAL A 611 5.74 -23.90 8.82
CA VAL A 611 6.18 -24.74 9.95
C VAL A 611 6.62 -26.13 9.49
N GLU A 612 6.02 -26.64 8.42
CA GLU A 612 6.33 -27.94 7.84
C GLU A 612 7.76 -28.02 7.25
N LEU A 613 8.38 -26.86 6.97
CA LEU A 613 9.75 -26.79 6.47
C LEU A 613 10.77 -26.43 7.56
N ALA A 614 10.34 -26.24 8.81
CA ALA A 614 11.25 -25.92 9.91
C ALA A 614 12.37 -26.97 10.02
N GLN A 615 13.62 -26.51 10.07
CA GLN A 615 14.83 -27.34 10.16
C GLN A 615 14.94 -28.47 9.10
N SER A 616 14.27 -28.33 7.95
CA SER A 616 14.29 -29.32 6.87
C SER A 616 15.53 -29.25 5.97
N PHE A 617 16.27 -28.14 6.01
CA PHE A 617 17.44 -27.89 5.17
C PHE A 617 18.73 -27.78 5.98
N ASP A 618 19.84 -28.23 5.39
CA ASP A 618 21.17 -27.98 5.96
C ASP A 618 21.56 -26.51 5.80
N TYR A 619 21.21 -25.92 4.64
CA TYR A 619 21.53 -24.55 4.27
C TYR A 619 20.33 -23.85 3.64
N LEU A 620 20.09 -22.59 4.02
CA LEU A 620 19.20 -21.67 3.30
C LEU A 620 20.03 -20.52 2.72
N PHE A 621 19.96 -20.34 1.41
CA PHE A 621 20.51 -19.19 0.71
C PHE A 621 19.42 -18.14 0.52
N ILE A 622 19.69 -16.93 0.97
CA ILE A 622 18.84 -15.76 0.76
C ILE A 622 19.58 -14.82 -0.18
N ASP A 623 19.22 -14.82 -1.46
CA ASP A 623 19.81 -13.94 -2.48
C ASP A 623 19.12 -12.58 -2.48
N GLU A 624 19.87 -11.53 -2.81
CA GLU A 624 19.47 -10.13 -2.66
C GLU A 624 18.98 -9.79 -1.24
N ALA A 625 19.65 -10.32 -0.21
CA ALA A 625 19.30 -10.18 1.19
C ALA A 625 19.20 -8.72 1.69
N GLY A 626 19.85 -7.77 1.01
CA GLY A 626 19.69 -6.33 1.31
C GLY A 626 18.30 -5.77 0.99
N GLN A 627 17.50 -6.52 0.21
CA GLN A 627 16.12 -6.18 -0.15
C GLN A 627 15.09 -7.01 0.64
N VAL A 628 15.52 -7.85 1.58
CA VAL A 628 14.64 -8.72 2.38
C VAL A 628 14.50 -8.14 3.78
N SER A 629 13.27 -8.02 4.27
CA SER A 629 13.02 -7.54 5.64
C SER A 629 13.70 -8.46 6.64
N LEU A 630 14.17 -7.91 7.76
CA LEU A 630 14.72 -8.75 8.82
C LEU A 630 13.64 -9.69 9.39
N ALA A 631 12.36 -9.28 9.38
CA ALA A 631 11.24 -10.12 9.78
C ALA A 631 11.07 -11.35 8.86
N ASP A 632 11.14 -11.18 7.53
CA ASP A 632 11.06 -12.29 6.59
C ASP A 632 12.33 -13.16 6.62
N ALA A 633 13.51 -12.55 6.81
CA ALA A 633 14.75 -13.28 6.99
C ALA A 633 14.68 -14.19 8.24
N VAL A 634 14.21 -13.67 9.37
CA VAL A 634 13.98 -14.44 10.62
C VAL A 634 12.91 -15.52 10.42
N ALA A 635 11.82 -15.20 9.72
CA ALA A 635 10.77 -16.18 9.42
C ALA A 635 11.29 -17.36 8.59
N CYS A 636 12.07 -17.08 7.54
CA CYS A 636 12.58 -18.10 6.63
C CYS A 636 13.79 -18.85 7.18
N ALA A 637 14.66 -18.19 7.95
CA ALA A 637 15.85 -18.78 8.56
C ALA A 637 15.54 -20.03 9.40
N GLN A 638 14.33 -20.13 9.94
CA GLN A 638 13.87 -21.30 10.70
C GLN A 638 13.83 -22.59 9.88
N ALA A 639 13.76 -22.50 8.55
CA ALA A 639 13.74 -23.66 7.68
C ALA A 639 15.07 -24.41 7.62
N ALA A 640 16.19 -23.79 8.03
CA ALA A 640 17.52 -24.36 7.89
C ALA A 640 18.37 -24.28 9.17
N ARG A 641 19.37 -25.16 9.24
CA ARG A 641 20.40 -25.12 10.29
C ARG A 641 21.39 -23.98 10.07
N ASN A 642 21.77 -23.74 8.82
CA ASN A 642 22.72 -22.72 8.43
C ASN A 642 22.08 -21.73 7.45
N VAL A 643 22.37 -20.44 7.61
CA VAL A 643 21.80 -19.39 6.76
C VAL A 643 22.91 -18.61 6.05
N VAL A 644 22.81 -18.49 4.74
CA VAL A 644 23.76 -17.73 3.91
C VAL A 644 23.02 -16.57 3.26
N LEU A 645 23.35 -15.35 3.67
CA LEU A 645 22.72 -14.11 3.20
C LEU A 645 23.65 -13.46 2.17
N ILE A 646 23.17 -13.31 0.94
CA ILE A 646 23.95 -12.75 -0.17
C ILE A 646 23.32 -11.43 -0.59
N GLY A 647 24.11 -10.37 -0.66
CA GLY A 647 23.56 -9.08 -1.07
C GLY A 647 24.57 -7.95 -0.99
N ASP A 648 24.05 -6.74 -0.99
CA ASP A 648 24.84 -5.53 -0.83
C ASP A 648 24.01 -4.46 -0.11
N PRO A 649 24.38 -4.07 1.12
CA PRO A 649 23.64 -3.05 1.87
C PRO A 649 23.76 -1.65 1.26
N LEU A 650 24.63 -1.44 0.26
CA LEU A 650 24.78 -0.17 -0.46
C LEU A 650 23.90 -0.08 -1.73
N GLN A 651 23.18 -1.16 -2.07
CA GLN A 651 22.16 -1.12 -3.12
C GLN A 651 20.79 -0.76 -2.52
N LEU A 652 19.79 -0.58 -3.39
CA LEU A 652 18.43 -0.21 -2.98
C LEU A 652 17.94 -1.16 -1.87
N ALA A 653 17.51 -0.57 -0.76
CA ALA A 653 16.87 -1.28 0.32
C ALA A 653 15.48 -1.79 -0.11
N GLN A 654 14.88 -2.61 0.72
CA GLN A 654 13.49 -2.97 0.57
C GLN A 654 12.63 -1.70 0.58
N VAL A 655 11.90 -1.44 -0.51
CA VAL A 655 10.76 -0.50 -0.46
C VAL A 655 9.66 -1.17 0.36
N SER A 656 9.34 -0.56 1.51
CA SER A 656 8.22 -0.89 2.40
C SER A 656 6.93 -0.27 1.89
#